data_AF-A0A0F9RFQ4-F1
#
_entry.id   AF-A0A0F9RFQ4-F1
#
_cell.length_a   1.000
_cell.length_b   1.000
_cell.length_c   1.000
_cell.angle_alpha   90.00
_cell.angle_beta   90.00
_cell.angle_gamma   90.00
#
_symmetry.space_group_name_H-M   'P 1'
#
loop_
_entity.id
_entity.type
_entity.pdbx_description
1 polymer ?
#
loop_
_entity_poly.entity_id
_entity_poly.type
_entity_poly.pdbx_seq_one_letter_code
_entity_poly.pdbx_strand_id
1 'polypeptide(L)'
;MSEQICRFCHRYVQLVYYCEDCGSNCCSDCLHEQHVEYYICQDCNSKNVNISGAEKKNVCKDCGSTSVIKVSQLKKSCPKCNSHQIVNIYEKKEDLEKRFLELIKNTRLYIEPLKKVLNKLYMLQQKLKTARAPPFKCYHYPKMESDLLALFKLFQYIQNTLFEKIKVHFHQLNQNQEYFFDTYTQPNSNITIIEGIFENLVRSYDSINEFITNNINTFDCSIETMLANLQFIDKITLFFTSYKKLLNLAEKEKPVFAVYAKLANGLNTQEKYKKDKGILFITNFDLSFVHEHGVFKKKKQLIFKAPVGDLTKIREKGKLFKKLYLEFAYGKYEFSLPKKSVSRIIEYILLARTFDETTIYDEKTAARLQEIDINLSGLEIFIEESINSFFSLKCQYNKSSEEVHNYKQMNLSQNNNIYPNQIQSIASQNPAQFFRPQNQNLVNSRSNEQFNPYYDNANFPGSTNFYPGNNIPPYNQPTGFYPPEKTNQVYPSRFDEKNFFMQNFNNPNRIQNYFPRKFSRYNPEFSNFEDRNFLMRKLMQSQKYNDSFINQFNTLNNDEFNEKEVILSGDTRFQEYNKNHLTDLFDSDYASPQNSHRYKRKLFKLNKEKQKKMVDLDKERYSLKQTLKKLDNKFDQGVISDVDYFKTFKNLQKEIYLIDKKIQSLKESLADIEEIKQNSRNFDKKIFY
;
A
#
# COMPACT_ATOMS: atom_id res chain seq x y z
N MET A 1 46.29 -26.05 2.33
CA MET A 1 44.85 -26.24 2.00
C MET A 1 44.46 -27.62 2.47
N SER A 2 43.23 -27.84 2.93
CA SER A 2 42.80 -29.14 3.45
C SER A 2 42.44 -30.09 2.30
N GLU A 3 43.05 -31.27 2.31
CA GLU A 3 42.67 -32.36 1.40
C GLU A 3 41.29 -32.91 1.79
N GLN A 4 40.51 -33.31 0.79
CA GLN A 4 39.15 -33.80 0.99
C GLN A 4 38.91 -35.05 0.14
N ILE A 5 38.00 -35.92 0.59
CA ILE A 5 37.67 -37.13 -0.15
C ILE A 5 36.86 -36.75 -1.39
N CYS A 6 37.42 -36.99 -2.58
CA CYS A 6 36.67 -36.91 -3.83
C CYS A 6 35.68 -38.08 -3.92
N ARG A 7 34.40 -37.80 -4.14
CA ARG A 7 33.33 -38.81 -4.18
C ARG A 7 33.40 -39.77 -5.37
N PHE A 8 34.24 -39.49 -6.37
CA PHE A 8 34.34 -40.26 -7.62
C PHE A 8 35.57 -41.19 -7.64
N CYS A 9 36.73 -40.74 -7.16
CA CYS A 9 37.94 -41.58 -7.06
C CYS A 9 38.24 -42.08 -5.64
N HIS A 10 37.48 -41.65 -4.63
CA HIS A 10 37.65 -41.97 -3.21
C HIS A 10 39.03 -41.64 -2.60
N ARG A 11 39.84 -40.82 -3.30
CA ARG A 11 41.14 -40.33 -2.81
C ARG A 11 40.98 -39.04 -2.01
N TYR A 12 41.89 -38.82 -1.05
CA TYR A 12 42.14 -37.51 -0.46
C TYR A 12 42.87 -36.65 -1.47
N VAL A 13 42.20 -35.59 -1.94
CA VAL A 13 42.68 -34.68 -3.00
C VAL A 13 42.11 -33.29 -2.79
N GLN A 14 42.65 -32.28 -3.48
CA GLN A 14 41.98 -30.99 -3.57
C GLN A 14 40.76 -31.09 -4.48
N LEU A 15 39.58 -30.72 -3.98
CA LEU A 15 38.40 -30.51 -4.81
C LEU A 15 38.55 -29.17 -5.52
N VAL A 16 38.43 -29.16 -6.85
CA VAL A 16 38.70 -27.98 -7.69
C VAL A 16 37.44 -27.55 -8.45
N TYR A 17 36.57 -28.49 -8.82
CA TYR A 17 35.46 -28.23 -9.74
C TYR A 17 34.10 -28.52 -9.11
N TYR A 18 33.13 -27.65 -9.39
CA TYR A 18 31.73 -27.74 -8.99
C TYR A 18 30.84 -27.92 -10.21
N CYS A 19 29.80 -28.75 -10.11
CA CYS A 19 28.73 -28.83 -11.09
C CYS A 19 27.47 -28.13 -10.60
N GLU A 20 27.08 -27.05 -11.28
CA GLU A 20 25.92 -26.23 -10.90
C GLU A 20 24.59 -26.99 -11.04
N ASP A 21 24.46 -27.85 -12.07
CA ASP A 21 23.22 -28.59 -12.34
C ASP A 21 22.88 -29.69 -11.32
N CYS A 22 23.89 -30.27 -10.64
CA CYS A 22 23.67 -31.44 -9.78
C CYS A 22 24.39 -31.42 -8.42
N GLY A 23 24.99 -30.28 -8.07
CA GLY A 23 25.60 -30.02 -6.76
C GLY A 23 26.73 -30.96 -6.38
N SER A 24 27.55 -31.41 -7.35
CA SER A 24 28.63 -32.37 -7.10
C SER A 24 30.02 -31.78 -7.33
N ASN A 25 30.93 -32.11 -6.42
CA ASN A 25 32.28 -31.56 -6.38
C ASN A 25 33.28 -32.66 -6.77
N CYS A 26 34.29 -32.31 -7.57
CA CYS A 26 35.30 -33.25 -8.06
C CYS A 26 36.71 -32.62 -8.10
N CYS A 27 37.74 -33.47 -8.11
CA CYS A 27 39.10 -33.07 -8.49
C CYS A 27 39.24 -33.00 -10.02
N SER A 28 40.36 -32.44 -10.49
CA SER A 28 40.74 -32.42 -11.91
C SER A 28 40.57 -33.76 -12.61
N ASP A 29 41.10 -34.82 -11.98
CA ASP A 29 41.29 -36.14 -12.59
C ASP A 29 39.97 -36.93 -12.71
N CYS A 30 38.89 -36.42 -12.13
CA CYS A 30 37.55 -37.03 -12.17
C CYS A 30 36.59 -36.31 -13.13
N LEU A 31 37.03 -35.25 -13.81
CA LEU A 31 36.21 -34.63 -14.86
C LEU A 31 36.12 -35.55 -16.07
N HIS A 32 34.92 -35.68 -16.63
CA HIS A 32 34.76 -36.30 -17.93
C HIS A 32 35.21 -35.29 -18.99
N GLU A 33 36.17 -35.64 -19.83
CA GLU A 33 36.61 -34.81 -20.93
C GLU A 33 36.07 -35.37 -22.25
N GLN A 34 35.35 -34.53 -23.00
CA GLN A 34 34.79 -34.88 -24.30
C GLN A 34 35.35 -33.93 -25.36
N HIS A 35 36.01 -34.50 -26.38
CA HIS A 35 36.35 -33.75 -27.58
C HIS A 35 35.09 -33.52 -28.41
N VAL A 36 34.54 -32.32 -28.36
CA VAL A 36 33.44 -31.90 -29.24
C VAL A 36 34.06 -31.26 -30.47
N GLU A 37 34.00 -31.97 -31.58
CA GLU A 37 34.41 -31.47 -32.88
C GLU A 37 33.26 -30.68 -33.51
N TYR A 38 33.55 -29.47 -34.00
CA TYR A 38 32.60 -28.68 -34.76
C TYR A 38 33.32 -27.94 -35.89
N TYR A 39 32.53 -27.52 -36.88
CA TYR A 39 33.06 -26.82 -38.04
C TYR A 39 32.95 -25.31 -37.85
N ILE A 40 34.01 -24.58 -38.21
CA ILE A 40 34.06 -23.11 -38.18
C ILE A 40 34.45 -22.61 -39.58
N CYS A 41 33.74 -21.61 -40.08
CA CYS A 41 34.12 -20.88 -41.28
C CYS A 41 35.33 -19.99 -40.99
N GLN A 42 36.43 -20.12 -41.73
CA GLN A 42 37.62 -19.28 -41.53
C GLN A 42 37.33 -17.81 -41.84
N ASP A 43 36.51 -17.54 -42.85
CA ASP A 43 36.31 -16.17 -43.37
C ASP A 43 35.40 -15.30 -42.49
N CYS A 44 34.55 -15.89 -41.65
CA CYS A 44 33.60 -15.15 -40.80
C CYS A 44 33.47 -15.68 -39.36
N ASN A 45 34.27 -16.68 -38.97
CA ASN A 45 34.27 -17.34 -37.67
C ASN A 45 32.93 -17.97 -37.22
N SER A 46 31.95 -18.11 -38.12
CA SER A 46 30.65 -18.71 -37.79
C SER A 46 30.75 -20.23 -37.63
N LYS A 47 29.97 -20.76 -36.67
CA LYS A 47 29.76 -22.19 -36.43
C LYS A 47 28.57 -22.76 -37.22
N ASN A 48 27.88 -21.93 -38.01
CA ASN A 48 26.67 -22.29 -38.78
C ASN A 48 27.03 -22.92 -40.13
N VAL A 49 27.61 -24.12 -40.07
CA VAL A 49 28.08 -24.87 -41.25
C VAL A 49 27.07 -25.96 -41.63
N ASN A 50 26.77 -26.05 -42.93
CA ASN A 50 25.94 -27.11 -43.50
C ASN A 50 26.71 -27.89 -44.57
N ILE A 51 26.40 -29.18 -44.70
CA ILE A 51 26.83 -29.98 -45.86
C ILE A 51 25.90 -29.64 -47.03
N SER A 52 26.45 -29.32 -48.21
CA SER A 52 25.69 -29.08 -49.44
C SER A 52 26.28 -29.81 -50.66
N GLY A 53 25.41 -30.07 -51.64
CA GLY A 53 25.76 -30.72 -52.91
C GLY A 53 25.96 -32.25 -52.83
N ALA A 54 25.95 -32.89 -54.00
CA ALA A 54 26.19 -34.33 -54.13
C ALA A 54 27.58 -34.78 -53.65
N GLU A 55 28.55 -33.85 -53.65
CA GLU A 55 29.94 -34.07 -53.21
C GLU A 55 30.16 -33.88 -51.70
N LYS A 56 29.10 -33.64 -50.91
CA LYS A 56 29.16 -33.43 -49.44
C LYS A 56 30.18 -32.37 -48.99
N LYS A 57 30.22 -31.20 -49.63
CA LYS A 57 31.11 -30.10 -49.25
C LYS A 57 30.51 -29.29 -48.09
N ASN A 58 31.35 -28.91 -47.13
CA ASN A 58 30.95 -28.04 -46.01
C ASN A 58 30.91 -26.58 -46.48
N VAL A 59 29.80 -25.90 -46.22
CA VAL A 59 29.57 -24.49 -46.59
C VAL A 59 29.03 -23.73 -45.39
N CYS A 60 29.59 -22.54 -45.13
CA CYS A 60 29.07 -21.62 -44.14
C CYS A 60 27.75 -20.99 -44.63
N LYS A 61 26.70 -21.05 -43.82
CA LYS A 61 25.41 -20.42 -44.15
C LYS A 61 25.43 -18.90 -44.10
N ASP A 62 26.31 -18.32 -43.30
CA ASP A 62 26.24 -16.90 -42.97
C ASP A 62 27.03 -16.02 -43.96
N CYS A 63 28.02 -16.59 -44.66
CA CYS A 63 28.80 -15.91 -45.70
C CYS A 63 28.93 -16.68 -47.02
N GLY A 64 28.39 -17.90 -47.12
CA GLY A 64 28.47 -18.74 -48.32
C GLY A 64 29.83 -19.38 -48.60
N SER A 65 30.85 -19.14 -47.76
CA SER A 65 32.20 -19.67 -47.98
C SER A 65 32.29 -21.18 -47.78
N THR A 66 33.10 -21.82 -48.63
CA THR A 66 33.53 -23.22 -48.51
C THR A 66 34.79 -23.38 -47.64
N SER A 67 35.39 -22.26 -47.19
CA SER A 67 36.58 -22.21 -46.34
C SER A 67 36.22 -22.58 -44.89
N VAL A 68 36.05 -23.88 -44.65
CA VAL A 68 35.55 -24.42 -43.39
C VAL A 68 36.53 -25.41 -42.80
N ILE A 69 37.01 -25.13 -41.58
CA ILE A 69 37.89 -26.02 -40.82
C ILE A 69 37.12 -26.79 -39.75
N LYS A 70 37.61 -27.99 -39.44
CA LYS A 70 37.17 -28.79 -38.30
C LYS A 70 37.99 -28.38 -37.08
N VAL A 71 37.35 -27.93 -36.01
CA VAL A 71 38.00 -27.53 -34.76
C VAL A 71 37.50 -28.44 -33.65
N SER A 72 38.43 -29.05 -32.91
CA SER A 72 38.12 -29.82 -31.71
C SER A 72 38.21 -28.90 -30.49
N GLN A 73 37.14 -28.87 -29.69
CA GLN A 73 37.16 -28.24 -28.38
C GLN A 73 37.02 -29.30 -27.29
N LEU A 74 37.98 -29.34 -26.38
CA LEU A 74 37.89 -30.12 -25.16
C LEU A 74 36.80 -29.50 -24.27
N LYS A 75 35.70 -30.21 -24.06
CA LYS A 75 34.67 -29.85 -23.08
C LYS A 75 34.80 -30.73 -21.85
N LYS A 76 34.96 -30.09 -20.71
CA LYS A 76 34.80 -30.73 -19.40
C LYS A 76 33.30 -30.97 -19.15
N SER A 77 32.98 -32.07 -18.48
CA SER A 77 31.62 -32.41 -18.09
C SER A 77 31.59 -33.15 -16.75
N CYS A 78 30.44 -33.08 -16.10
CA CYS A 78 30.22 -33.64 -14.78
C CYS A 78 30.24 -35.17 -14.81
N PRO A 79 31.06 -35.87 -13.99
CA PRO A 79 31.04 -37.32 -13.91
C PRO A 79 29.71 -37.91 -13.39
N LYS A 80 28.86 -37.12 -12.72
CA LYS A 80 27.56 -37.55 -12.17
C LYS A 80 26.38 -37.38 -13.12
N CYS A 81 26.34 -36.28 -13.89
CA CYS A 81 25.18 -35.94 -14.74
C CYS A 81 25.53 -35.60 -16.20
N ASN A 82 26.81 -35.65 -16.59
CA ASN A 82 27.34 -35.22 -17.88
C ASN A 82 27.06 -33.75 -18.28
N SER A 83 26.57 -32.91 -17.37
CA SER A 83 26.42 -31.47 -17.62
C SER A 83 27.77 -30.79 -17.91
N HIS A 84 27.74 -29.79 -18.78
CA HIS A 84 28.87 -28.89 -19.05
C HIS A 84 28.91 -27.66 -18.13
N GLN A 85 27.95 -27.48 -17.23
CA GLN A 85 27.96 -26.40 -16.22
C GLN A 85 28.94 -26.77 -15.09
N ILE A 86 30.22 -26.73 -15.43
CA ILE A 86 31.35 -26.99 -14.54
C ILE A 86 32.12 -25.69 -14.34
N VAL A 87 32.23 -25.26 -13.07
CA VAL A 87 32.93 -24.04 -12.65
C VAL A 87 34.03 -24.38 -11.64
N ASN A 88 35.05 -23.53 -11.52
CA ASN A 88 36.02 -23.67 -10.44
C ASN A 88 35.35 -23.34 -9.09
N ILE A 89 35.61 -24.12 -8.05
CA ILE A 89 35.02 -23.89 -6.71
C ILE A 89 35.43 -22.51 -6.16
N TYR A 90 36.65 -22.04 -6.41
CA TYR A 90 37.09 -20.72 -5.95
C TYR A 90 36.39 -19.58 -6.71
N GLU A 91 36.31 -19.65 -8.04
CA GLU A 91 35.53 -18.70 -8.86
C GLU A 91 34.07 -18.65 -8.40
N LYS A 92 33.48 -19.81 -8.09
CA LYS A 92 32.10 -19.90 -7.60
C LYS A 92 31.92 -19.33 -6.19
N LYS A 93 32.87 -19.54 -5.28
CA LYS A 93 32.86 -18.90 -3.96
C LYS A 93 32.98 -17.37 -4.08
N GLU A 94 33.83 -16.87 -4.97
CA GLU A 94 33.93 -15.43 -5.25
C GLU A 94 32.64 -14.84 -5.85
N ASP A 95 31.95 -15.57 -6.75
CA ASP A 95 30.62 -15.16 -7.26
C ASP A 95 29.62 -15.02 -6.10
N LEU A 96 29.56 -16.01 -5.22
CA LEU A 96 28.67 -15.99 -4.06
C LEU A 96 29.02 -14.86 -3.07
N GLU A 97 30.30 -14.58 -2.85
CA GLU A 97 30.75 -13.43 -2.07
C GLU A 97 30.29 -12.10 -2.70
N LYS A 98 30.51 -11.92 -4.01
CA LYS A 98 30.08 -10.72 -4.75
C LYS A 98 28.57 -10.53 -4.66
N ARG A 99 27.79 -11.60 -4.85
CA ARG A 99 26.32 -11.60 -4.76
C ARG A 99 25.80 -11.37 -3.33
N PHE A 100 26.51 -11.84 -2.31
CA PHE A 100 26.22 -11.53 -0.90
C PHE A 100 26.42 -10.05 -0.58
N LEU A 101 27.55 -9.47 -1.03
CA LEU A 101 27.81 -8.03 -0.89
C LEU A 101 26.82 -7.18 -1.70
N GLU A 102 26.36 -7.66 -2.86
CA GLU A 102 25.31 -7.00 -3.64
C GLU A 102 23.94 -7.06 -2.93
N LEU A 103 23.56 -8.22 -2.38
CA LEU A 103 22.33 -8.39 -1.59
C LEU A 103 22.28 -7.40 -0.42
N ILE A 104 23.40 -7.23 0.31
CA ILE A 104 23.56 -6.22 1.37
C ILE A 104 23.33 -4.80 0.83
N LYS A 105 23.99 -4.41 -0.28
CA LYS A 105 23.81 -3.08 -0.89
C LYS A 105 22.36 -2.83 -1.35
N ASN A 106 21.71 -3.85 -1.89
CA ASN A 106 20.37 -3.75 -2.45
C ASN A 106 19.29 -3.49 -1.39
N THR A 107 19.58 -3.67 -0.09
CA THR A 107 18.67 -3.24 1.00
C THR A 107 18.37 -1.73 0.99
N ARG A 108 19.23 -0.89 0.41
CA ARG A 108 18.95 0.55 0.18
C ARG A 108 17.69 0.78 -0.67
N LEU A 109 17.38 -0.14 -1.58
CA LEU A 109 16.25 -0.02 -2.52
C LEU A 109 14.89 -0.05 -1.81
N TYR A 110 14.83 -0.48 -0.54
CA TYR A 110 13.62 -0.45 0.27
C TYR A 110 13.13 0.97 0.62
N ILE A 111 14.02 1.96 0.63
CA ILE A 111 13.72 3.33 1.08
C ILE A 111 12.98 4.14 0.01
N GLU A 112 13.46 4.13 -1.23
CA GLU A 112 12.95 4.96 -2.32
C GLU A 112 11.44 4.81 -2.58
N PRO A 113 10.86 3.60 -2.56
CA PRO A 113 9.42 3.42 -2.72
C PRO A 113 8.61 4.05 -1.57
N LEU A 114 9.11 4.00 -0.33
CA LEU A 114 8.47 4.65 0.82
C LEU A 114 8.59 6.18 0.78
N LYS A 115 9.76 6.73 0.41
CA LYS A 115 9.93 8.18 0.20
C LYS A 115 8.91 8.74 -0.79
N LYS A 116 8.68 8.03 -1.90
CA LYS A 116 7.69 8.42 -2.92
C LYS A 116 6.27 8.45 -2.36
N VAL A 117 5.86 7.46 -1.57
CA VAL A 117 4.54 7.47 -0.91
C VAL A 117 4.43 8.60 0.10
N LEU A 118 5.42 8.78 0.98
CA LEU A 118 5.41 9.82 2.02
C LEU A 118 5.28 11.22 1.41
N ASN A 119 6.04 11.50 0.34
CA ASN A 119 5.94 12.74 -0.42
C ASN A 119 4.54 12.95 -1.03
N LYS A 120 3.90 11.89 -1.55
CA LYS A 120 2.50 11.97 -2.03
C LYS A 120 1.52 12.31 -0.88
N LEU A 121 1.70 11.72 0.30
CA LEU A 121 0.86 11.99 1.48
C LEU A 121 1.00 13.44 1.97
N TYR A 122 2.22 13.97 2.07
CA TYR A 122 2.43 15.39 2.38
C TYR A 122 1.87 16.33 1.30
N MET A 123 2.02 15.99 0.02
CA MET A 123 1.39 16.74 -1.08
C MET A 123 -0.14 16.77 -0.97
N LEU A 124 -0.78 15.66 -0.57
CA LEU A 124 -2.21 15.61 -0.28
C LEU A 124 -2.58 16.48 0.93
N GLN A 125 -1.80 16.41 2.01
CA GLN A 125 -2.00 17.20 3.24
C GLN A 125 -1.99 18.71 2.92
N GLN A 126 -1.02 19.19 2.13
CA GLN A 126 -0.94 20.59 1.72
C GLN A 126 -2.07 21.01 0.78
N LYS A 127 -2.45 20.17 -0.20
CA LYS A 127 -3.61 20.44 -1.07
C LYS A 127 -4.92 20.50 -0.27
N LEU A 128 -5.13 19.59 0.67
CA LEU A 128 -6.31 19.58 1.53
C LEU A 128 -6.34 20.82 2.44
N LYS A 129 -5.21 21.18 3.05
CA LYS A 129 -5.07 22.44 3.82
C LYS A 129 -5.42 23.68 2.99
N THR A 130 -5.00 23.71 1.73
CA THR A 130 -5.34 24.79 0.78
C THR A 130 -6.83 24.79 0.43
N ALA A 131 -7.43 23.62 0.20
CA ALA A 131 -8.85 23.45 -0.11
C ALA A 131 -9.80 23.89 1.04
N ARG A 132 -9.34 23.83 2.29
CA ARG A 132 -10.06 24.33 3.48
C ARG A 132 -9.70 25.77 3.86
N ALA A 133 -8.77 26.43 3.16
CA ALA A 133 -8.31 27.78 3.47
C ALA A 133 -9.27 28.89 2.97
N PRO A 134 -9.24 30.10 3.56
CA PRO A 134 -9.86 31.28 2.95
C PRO A 134 -9.27 31.57 1.55
N PRO A 135 -10.03 32.19 0.62
CA PRO A 135 -11.30 32.87 0.85
C PRO A 135 -12.56 31.99 0.69
N PHE A 136 -12.43 30.75 0.22
CA PHE A 136 -13.56 29.83 0.04
C PHE A 136 -13.24 28.49 0.68
N LYS A 137 -13.70 28.31 1.93
CA LYS A 137 -13.55 27.03 2.63
C LYS A 137 -14.51 26.01 2.00
N CYS A 138 -13.99 25.14 1.16
CA CYS A 138 -14.80 24.11 0.48
C CYS A 138 -14.89 22.88 1.39
N TYR A 139 -16.11 22.50 1.82
CA TYR A 139 -16.33 21.42 2.82
C TYR A 139 -16.80 20.09 2.21
N HIS A 140 -16.69 19.91 0.90
CA HIS A 140 -16.95 18.62 0.25
C HIS A 140 -16.03 17.54 0.79
N TYR A 141 -16.55 16.31 0.91
CA TYR A 141 -15.84 15.16 1.46
C TYR A 141 -15.27 15.46 2.87
N PRO A 142 -16.14 15.61 3.90
CA PRO A 142 -15.73 15.96 5.27
C PRO A 142 -14.89 14.88 5.98
N LYS A 143 -14.67 13.73 5.33
CA LYS A 143 -13.85 12.61 5.83
C LYS A 143 -12.43 12.59 5.27
N MET A 144 -12.07 13.47 4.35
CA MET A 144 -10.72 13.43 3.75
C MET A 144 -9.62 13.61 4.78
N GLU A 145 -9.87 14.40 5.84
CA GLU A 145 -8.96 14.59 6.96
C GLU A 145 -8.77 13.30 7.76
N SER A 146 -9.85 12.58 8.09
CA SER A 146 -9.77 11.30 8.81
C SER A 146 -9.16 10.19 7.96
N ASP A 147 -9.53 10.15 6.69
CA ASP A 147 -9.05 9.15 5.73
C ASP A 147 -7.54 9.35 5.47
N LEU A 148 -7.07 10.61 5.36
CA LEU A 148 -5.64 10.92 5.19
C LEU A 148 -4.84 10.69 6.48
N LEU A 149 -5.39 11.04 7.64
CA LEU A 149 -4.79 10.69 8.94
C LEU A 149 -4.63 9.16 9.08
N ALA A 150 -5.60 8.37 8.62
CA ALA A 150 -5.50 6.91 8.62
C ALA A 150 -4.37 6.40 7.71
N LEU A 151 -4.14 7.03 6.55
CA LEU A 151 -2.99 6.70 5.68
C LEU A 151 -1.64 7.04 6.36
N PHE A 152 -1.51 8.18 7.03
CA PHE A 152 -0.31 8.51 7.78
C PHE A 152 -0.05 7.51 8.93
N LYS A 153 -1.07 7.11 9.69
CA LYS A 153 -0.96 6.04 10.71
C LYS A 153 -0.55 4.69 10.11
N LEU A 154 -1.14 4.31 8.97
CA LEU A 154 -0.77 3.11 8.24
C LEU A 154 0.70 3.16 7.78
N PHE A 155 1.19 4.33 7.37
CA PHE A 155 2.59 4.54 7.00
C PHE A 155 3.54 4.31 8.18
N GLN A 156 3.24 4.86 9.37
CA GLN A 156 4.03 4.61 10.59
C GLN A 156 4.06 3.12 10.95
N TYR A 157 2.92 2.43 10.88
CA TYR A 157 2.84 0.99 11.10
C TYR A 157 3.72 0.19 10.12
N ILE A 158 3.69 0.55 8.84
CA ILE A 158 4.52 -0.10 7.79
C ILE A 158 6.00 0.20 8.00
N GLN A 159 6.37 1.43 8.32
CA GLN A 159 7.74 1.84 8.63
C GLN A 159 8.31 1.03 9.81
N ASN A 160 7.57 0.92 10.91
CA ASN A 160 7.99 0.15 12.08
C ASN A 160 8.09 -1.36 11.78
N THR A 161 7.12 -1.90 11.04
CA THR A 161 7.13 -3.32 10.62
C THR A 161 8.29 -3.61 9.66
N LEU A 162 8.63 -2.66 8.78
CA LEU A 162 9.74 -2.78 7.86
C LEU A 162 11.10 -2.70 8.58
N PHE A 163 11.23 -1.80 9.56
CA PHE A 163 12.42 -1.68 10.40
C PHE A 163 12.75 -3.01 11.08
N GLU A 164 11.80 -3.64 11.77
CA GLU A 164 12.01 -4.94 12.41
C GLU A 164 12.30 -6.06 11.39
N LYS A 165 11.64 -6.07 10.22
CA LYS A 165 11.95 -7.02 9.14
C LYS A 165 13.39 -6.89 8.63
N ILE A 166 13.85 -5.67 8.37
CA ILE A 166 15.20 -5.38 7.89
C ILE A 166 16.25 -5.71 8.96
N LYS A 167 15.95 -5.42 10.24
CA LYS A 167 16.80 -5.80 11.38
C LYS A 167 16.95 -7.32 11.52
N VAL A 168 15.87 -8.09 11.35
CA VAL A 168 15.95 -9.56 11.28
C VAL A 168 16.78 -10.03 10.09
N HIS A 169 16.63 -9.40 8.92
CA HIS A 169 17.40 -9.73 7.73
C HIS A 169 18.91 -9.45 7.91
N PHE A 170 19.30 -8.28 8.45
CA PHE A 170 20.70 -8.00 8.78
C PHE A 170 21.25 -8.92 9.87
N HIS A 171 20.44 -9.35 10.84
CA HIS A 171 20.84 -10.37 11.80
C HIS A 171 21.17 -11.71 11.12
N GLN A 172 20.33 -12.16 10.18
CA GLN A 172 20.58 -13.37 9.38
C GLN A 172 21.84 -13.23 8.50
N LEU A 173 22.04 -12.07 7.86
CA LEU A 173 23.27 -11.78 7.10
C LEU A 173 24.51 -11.88 8.02
N ASN A 174 24.46 -11.32 9.22
CA ASN A 174 25.59 -11.29 10.16
C ASN A 174 25.91 -12.67 10.73
N GLN A 175 24.88 -13.48 11.03
CA GLN A 175 25.05 -14.88 11.45
C GLN A 175 25.76 -15.74 10.39
N ASN A 176 25.65 -15.39 9.11
CA ASN A 176 26.17 -16.20 8.01
C ASN A 176 27.39 -15.57 7.31
N GLN A 177 27.90 -14.43 7.77
CA GLN A 177 28.95 -13.66 7.09
C GLN A 177 30.23 -14.47 6.82
N GLU A 178 30.61 -15.36 7.75
CA GLU A 178 31.83 -16.17 7.63
C GLU A 178 31.79 -17.03 6.37
N TYR A 179 30.63 -17.62 6.02
CA TYR A 179 30.42 -18.42 4.79
C TYR A 179 30.71 -17.68 3.47
N PHE A 180 30.76 -16.34 3.51
CA PHE A 180 31.00 -15.49 2.35
C PHE A 180 32.31 -14.70 2.43
N PHE A 181 32.83 -14.41 3.62
CA PHE A 181 34.05 -13.61 3.80
C PHE A 181 35.31 -14.44 3.98
N ASP A 182 35.22 -15.67 4.50
CA ASP A 182 36.36 -16.60 4.67
C ASP A 182 36.41 -17.68 3.57
N THR A 183 36.39 -17.18 2.33
CA THR A 183 36.38 -17.89 1.06
C THR A 183 37.49 -18.97 0.97
N TYR A 184 38.64 -18.72 1.60
CA TYR A 184 39.89 -19.48 1.41
C TYR A 184 40.18 -20.54 2.49
N THR A 185 39.71 -20.39 3.73
CA THR A 185 39.88 -21.45 4.76
C THR A 185 38.83 -22.55 4.62
N GLN A 186 37.66 -22.21 4.07
CA GLN A 186 36.50 -23.10 4.12
C GLN A 186 36.64 -24.34 3.22
N PRO A 187 36.21 -25.52 3.70
CA PRO A 187 36.24 -26.75 2.92
C PRO A 187 35.50 -26.59 1.58
N ASN A 188 36.15 -26.95 0.47
CA ASN A 188 35.57 -26.88 -0.87
C ASN A 188 34.36 -27.82 -1.06
N SER A 189 34.17 -28.80 -0.17
CA SER A 189 32.93 -29.59 -0.03
C SER A 189 31.69 -28.76 0.28
N ASN A 190 31.83 -27.59 0.90
CA ASN A 190 30.72 -26.86 1.50
C ASN A 190 29.98 -25.94 0.51
N ILE A 191 30.42 -25.85 -0.74
CA ILE A 191 29.88 -24.89 -1.72
C ILE A 191 28.35 -24.95 -1.88
N THR A 192 27.76 -26.14 -1.92
CA THR A 192 26.29 -26.33 -2.00
C THR A 192 25.57 -25.90 -0.72
N ILE A 193 26.24 -25.93 0.44
CA ILE A 193 25.69 -25.42 1.70
C ILE A 193 25.69 -23.88 1.66
N ILE A 194 26.76 -23.27 1.16
CA ILE A 194 26.87 -21.81 1.00
C ILE A 194 25.81 -21.30 0.01
N GLU A 195 25.58 -22.00 -1.11
CA GLU A 195 24.47 -21.70 -2.03
C GLU A 195 23.09 -21.78 -1.34
N GLY A 196 22.82 -22.85 -0.59
CA GLY A 196 21.57 -23.00 0.14
C GLY A 196 21.34 -21.94 1.22
N ILE A 197 22.41 -21.48 1.88
CA ILE A 197 22.37 -20.33 2.81
C ILE A 197 22.06 -19.05 2.02
N PHE A 198 22.74 -18.81 0.90
CA PHE A 198 22.51 -17.63 0.06
C PHE A 198 21.07 -17.57 -0.48
N GLU A 199 20.52 -18.68 -0.97
CA GLU A 199 19.10 -18.75 -1.39
C GLU A 199 18.13 -18.36 -0.28
N ASN A 200 18.38 -18.77 0.96
CA ASN A 200 17.52 -18.41 2.09
C ASN A 200 17.63 -16.93 2.45
N LEU A 201 18.81 -16.32 2.31
CA LEU A 201 19.00 -14.87 2.46
C LEU A 201 18.27 -14.10 1.34
N VAL A 202 18.32 -14.58 0.09
CA VAL A 202 17.55 -14.02 -1.03
C VAL A 202 16.04 -14.12 -0.78
N ARG A 203 15.53 -15.28 -0.34
CA ARG A 203 14.10 -15.43 0.05
C ARG A 203 13.68 -14.44 1.15
N SER A 204 14.57 -14.17 2.11
CA SER A 204 14.36 -13.17 3.16
C SER A 204 14.27 -11.75 2.59
N TYR A 205 15.15 -11.40 1.65
CA TYR A 205 15.12 -10.14 0.90
C TYR A 205 13.82 -9.99 0.09
N ASP A 206 13.46 -10.99 -0.70
CA ASP A 206 12.27 -10.98 -1.56
C ASP A 206 10.98 -10.84 -0.73
N SER A 207 10.90 -11.48 0.44
CA SER A 207 9.76 -11.33 1.35
C SER A 207 9.59 -9.91 1.91
N ILE A 208 10.69 -9.15 2.03
CA ILE A 208 10.65 -7.73 2.42
C ILE A 208 10.20 -6.88 1.23
N ASN A 209 10.75 -7.13 0.04
CA ASN A 209 10.36 -6.43 -1.17
C ASN A 209 8.86 -6.63 -1.49
N GLU A 210 8.35 -7.87 -1.40
CA GLU A 210 6.93 -8.19 -1.59
C GLU A 210 6.05 -7.47 -0.55
N PHE A 211 6.50 -7.39 0.71
CA PHE A 211 5.81 -6.62 1.75
C PHE A 211 5.73 -5.13 1.38
N ILE A 212 6.82 -4.52 0.90
CA ILE A 212 6.83 -3.12 0.46
C ILE A 212 5.88 -2.91 -0.72
N THR A 213 6.03 -3.69 -1.80
CA THR A 213 5.21 -3.57 -3.01
C THR A 213 3.71 -3.72 -2.73
N ASN A 214 3.32 -4.72 -1.93
CA ASN A 214 1.92 -4.95 -1.58
C ASN A 214 1.29 -3.76 -0.83
N ASN A 215 2.03 -3.12 0.07
CA ASN A 215 1.54 -1.97 0.83
C ASN A 215 1.48 -0.68 -0.03
N ILE A 216 2.42 -0.48 -0.95
CA ILE A 216 2.42 0.69 -1.85
C ILE A 216 1.18 0.70 -2.74
N ASN A 217 0.78 -0.46 -3.27
CA ASN A 217 -0.45 -0.59 -4.05
C ASN A 217 -1.69 -0.14 -3.25
N THR A 218 -1.73 -0.38 -1.93
CA THR A 218 -2.80 0.10 -1.03
C THR A 218 -2.80 1.61 -0.89
N PHE A 219 -1.62 2.24 -0.79
CA PHE A 219 -1.49 3.69 -0.78
C PHE A 219 -1.91 4.31 -2.10
N ASP A 220 -1.41 3.83 -3.23
CA ASP A 220 -1.65 4.46 -4.53
C ASP A 220 -3.13 4.50 -4.89
N CYS A 221 -3.89 3.41 -4.70
CA CYS A 221 -5.35 3.44 -4.92
C CYS A 221 -6.09 4.44 -3.99
N SER A 222 -5.62 4.60 -2.75
CA SER A 222 -6.21 5.53 -1.78
C SER A 222 -5.88 6.98 -2.13
N ILE A 223 -4.64 7.24 -2.54
CA ILE A 223 -4.13 8.54 -2.97
C ILE A 223 -4.83 9.01 -4.25
N GLU A 224 -5.00 8.12 -5.25
CA GLU A 224 -5.75 8.42 -6.47
C GLU A 224 -7.20 8.84 -6.18
N THR A 225 -7.87 8.14 -5.27
CA THR A 225 -9.23 8.47 -4.83
C THR A 225 -9.29 9.87 -4.19
N MET A 226 -8.32 10.21 -3.33
CA MET A 226 -8.23 11.55 -2.72
C MET A 226 -7.88 12.63 -3.76
N LEU A 227 -7.02 12.34 -4.73
CA LEU A 227 -6.68 13.28 -5.81
C LEU A 227 -7.91 13.60 -6.68
N ALA A 228 -8.75 12.62 -7.01
CA ALA A 228 -10.00 12.85 -7.73
C ALA A 228 -10.98 13.74 -6.94
N ASN A 229 -11.08 13.53 -5.62
CA ASN A 229 -11.89 14.36 -4.73
C ASN A 229 -11.36 15.80 -4.65
N LEU A 230 -10.04 15.98 -4.56
CA LEU A 230 -9.40 17.30 -4.60
C LEU A 230 -9.61 18.01 -5.95
N GLN A 231 -9.49 17.31 -7.08
CA GLN A 231 -9.78 17.89 -8.40
C GLN A 231 -11.22 18.42 -8.52
N PHE A 232 -12.18 17.74 -7.89
CA PHE A 232 -13.56 18.24 -7.79
C PHE A 232 -13.65 19.52 -6.94
N ILE A 233 -12.96 19.56 -5.81
CA ILE A 233 -12.88 20.77 -4.97
C ILE A 233 -12.20 21.92 -5.72
N ASP A 234 -11.07 21.68 -6.39
CA ASP A 234 -10.33 22.66 -7.18
C ASP A 234 -11.22 23.29 -8.27
N LYS A 235 -12.03 22.47 -8.97
CA LYS A 235 -13.03 22.96 -9.95
C LYS A 235 -14.04 23.90 -9.29
N ILE A 236 -14.61 23.53 -8.13
CA ILE A 236 -15.54 24.41 -7.39
C ILE A 236 -14.86 25.71 -6.96
N THR A 237 -13.68 25.61 -6.33
CA THR A 237 -12.92 26.77 -5.84
C THR A 237 -12.56 27.73 -6.98
N LEU A 238 -12.19 27.21 -8.16
CA LEU A 238 -11.97 28.01 -9.38
C LEU A 238 -13.22 28.79 -9.79
N PHE A 239 -14.38 28.12 -9.83
CA PHE A 239 -15.66 28.77 -10.16
C PHE A 239 -16.00 29.87 -9.14
N PHE A 240 -16.03 29.58 -7.84
CA PHE A 240 -16.41 30.59 -6.85
C PHE A 240 -15.42 31.76 -6.77
N THR A 241 -14.10 31.48 -6.90
CA THR A 241 -13.07 32.52 -6.95
C THR A 241 -13.23 33.46 -8.14
N SER A 242 -13.56 32.91 -9.32
CA SER A 242 -13.75 33.68 -10.55
C SER A 242 -14.93 34.68 -10.51
N TYR A 243 -15.80 34.58 -9.50
CA TYR A 243 -17.00 35.41 -9.33
C TYR A 243 -17.15 35.99 -7.91
N LYS A 244 -16.11 35.92 -7.06
CA LYS A 244 -16.13 36.37 -5.65
C LYS A 244 -16.79 37.74 -5.45
N LYS A 245 -16.41 38.73 -6.27
CA LYS A 245 -16.92 40.11 -6.19
C LYS A 245 -18.41 40.26 -6.52
N LEU A 246 -19.00 39.31 -7.25
CA LEU A 246 -20.42 39.34 -7.66
C LEU A 246 -21.30 38.49 -6.75
N LEU A 247 -20.78 37.37 -6.23
CA LEU A 247 -21.52 36.47 -5.36
C LEU A 247 -21.62 37.01 -3.92
N ASN A 248 -20.59 37.74 -3.48
CA ASN A 248 -20.47 38.35 -2.15
C ASN A 248 -20.94 37.40 -1.03
N LEU A 249 -20.27 36.25 -0.92
CA LEU A 249 -20.68 35.20 0.01
C LEU A 249 -20.55 35.67 1.46
N ALA A 250 -21.52 35.31 2.32
CA ALA A 250 -21.39 35.51 3.75
C ALA A 250 -20.30 34.60 4.37
N GLU A 251 -19.80 34.94 5.56
CA GLU A 251 -18.69 34.20 6.19
C GLU A 251 -18.96 32.71 6.41
N LYS A 252 -20.22 32.35 6.70
CA LYS A 252 -20.70 30.97 6.86
C LYS A 252 -21.32 30.38 5.59
N GLU A 253 -21.31 31.12 4.48
CA GLU A 253 -21.86 30.66 3.21
C GLU A 253 -20.83 29.81 2.46
N LYS A 254 -21.10 28.51 2.38
CA LYS A 254 -20.22 27.48 1.83
C LYS A 254 -20.56 27.19 0.36
N PRO A 255 -19.57 27.11 -0.54
CA PRO A 255 -19.82 26.72 -1.92
C PRO A 255 -20.21 25.24 -2.01
N VAL A 256 -21.35 24.95 -2.65
CA VAL A 256 -21.87 23.58 -2.84
C VAL A 256 -21.69 23.13 -4.30
N PHE A 257 -22.12 23.93 -5.27
CA PHE A 257 -21.90 23.58 -6.68
C PHE A 257 -21.96 24.79 -7.63
N ALA A 258 -21.44 24.63 -8.85
CA ALA A 258 -21.56 25.61 -9.92
C ALA A 258 -21.75 24.88 -11.26
N VAL A 259 -22.73 25.31 -12.07
CA VAL A 259 -23.05 24.68 -13.36
C VAL A 259 -23.40 25.69 -14.45
N TYR A 260 -22.92 25.46 -15.67
CA TYR A 260 -23.36 26.23 -16.83
C TYR A 260 -24.84 26.00 -17.12
N ALA A 261 -25.60 27.08 -17.15
CA ALA A 261 -27.04 27.06 -17.32
C ALA A 261 -27.49 28.16 -18.30
N LYS A 262 -28.66 27.98 -18.91
CA LYS A 262 -29.30 28.98 -19.76
C LYS A 262 -30.65 29.37 -19.18
N LEU A 263 -30.82 30.63 -18.82
CA LEU A 263 -32.10 31.15 -18.31
C LEU A 263 -33.14 31.11 -19.43
N ALA A 264 -34.17 30.28 -19.25
CA ALA A 264 -35.25 30.08 -20.20
C ALA A 264 -36.50 30.89 -19.85
N ASN A 265 -36.74 31.13 -18.56
CA ASN A 265 -37.82 31.97 -18.05
C ASN A 265 -37.48 32.48 -16.63
N GLY A 266 -37.96 33.65 -16.23
CA GLY A 266 -37.72 34.25 -14.91
C GLY A 266 -38.72 35.35 -14.60
N LEU A 267 -39.07 35.54 -13.32
CA LEU A 267 -39.87 36.71 -12.92
C LEU A 267 -39.05 38.01 -13.06
N ASN A 268 -39.71 39.11 -13.43
CA ASN A 268 -39.09 40.43 -13.66
C ASN A 268 -37.99 40.52 -14.74
N THR A 269 -37.83 39.53 -15.62
CA THR A 269 -37.09 39.80 -16.87
C THR A 269 -37.93 40.71 -17.76
N GLN A 270 -37.53 41.99 -17.86
CA GLN A 270 -37.60 42.70 -19.14
C GLN A 270 -37.12 41.71 -20.24
N GLU A 271 -37.77 41.68 -21.40
CA GLU A 271 -37.58 40.58 -22.38
C GLU A 271 -36.12 40.35 -22.79
N LYS A 272 -35.30 41.39 -22.62
CA LYS A 272 -33.84 41.49 -22.69
C LYS A 272 -33.03 40.28 -22.19
N TYR A 273 -33.47 39.56 -21.14
CA TYR A 273 -32.68 38.48 -20.50
C TYR A 273 -33.21 37.05 -20.79
N LYS A 274 -34.25 36.90 -21.62
CA LYS A 274 -34.73 35.57 -22.05
C LYS A 274 -33.68 34.94 -22.98
N LYS A 275 -33.20 33.72 -22.65
CA LYS A 275 -32.17 32.92 -23.36
C LYS A 275 -30.71 33.20 -22.95
N ASP A 276 -30.48 33.92 -21.87
CA ASP A 276 -29.13 34.23 -21.39
C ASP A 276 -28.34 32.99 -20.97
N LYS A 277 -27.08 32.89 -21.42
CA LYS A 277 -26.10 31.90 -20.96
C LYS A 277 -25.40 32.42 -19.71
N GLY A 278 -25.17 31.57 -18.73
CA GLY A 278 -24.51 31.94 -17.48
C GLY A 278 -24.14 30.73 -16.64
N ILE A 279 -23.86 30.99 -15.37
CA ILE A 279 -23.54 29.97 -14.38
C ILE A 279 -24.54 30.09 -13.23
N LEU A 280 -25.18 28.97 -12.89
CA LEU A 280 -25.97 28.78 -11.69
C LEU A 280 -25.02 28.30 -10.57
N PHE A 281 -24.82 29.15 -9.58
CA PHE A 281 -24.10 28.86 -8.34
C PHE A 281 -25.09 28.40 -7.27
N ILE A 282 -24.65 27.44 -6.47
CA ILE A 282 -25.40 26.81 -5.39
C ILE A 282 -24.49 26.89 -4.16
N THR A 283 -24.92 27.59 -3.12
CA THR A 283 -24.30 27.58 -1.78
C THR A 283 -25.27 26.92 -0.80
N ASN A 284 -24.84 26.72 0.46
CA ASN A 284 -25.76 26.29 1.53
C ASN A 284 -26.87 27.33 1.80
N PHE A 285 -26.62 28.62 1.55
CA PHE A 285 -27.60 29.69 1.81
C PHE A 285 -28.39 30.09 0.58
N ASP A 286 -27.75 30.25 -0.59
CA ASP A 286 -28.33 30.90 -1.77
C ASP A 286 -28.18 30.12 -3.09
N LEU A 287 -29.17 30.28 -3.97
CA LEU A 287 -29.08 30.04 -5.39
C LEU A 287 -28.82 31.36 -6.11
N SER A 288 -27.76 31.43 -6.92
CA SER A 288 -27.38 32.65 -7.65
C SER A 288 -27.12 32.35 -9.13
N PHE A 289 -27.63 33.17 -10.06
CA PHE A 289 -27.29 33.04 -11.48
C PHE A 289 -26.58 34.30 -12.00
N VAL A 290 -25.36 34.08 -12.50
CA VAL A 290 -24.56 35.12 -13.17
C VAL A 290 -24.59 34.89 -14.66
N HIS A 291 -25.13 35.84 -15.40
CA HIS A 291 -25.11 35.87 -16.85
C HIS A 291 -23.74 36.36 -17.37
N GLU A 292 -23.20 35.68 -18.39
CA GLU A 292 -22.03 36.13 -19.16
C GLU A 292 -22.44 36.61 -20.56
N HIS A 293 -22.05 37.83 -20.94
CA HIS A 293 -22.28 38.38 -22.29
C HIS A 293 -21.10 39.20 -22.82
N GLY A 294 -21.10 39.45 -24.14
CA GLY A 294 -20.05 40.19 -24.84
C GLY A 294 -19.05 39.26 -25.53
N VAL A 295 -18.70 39.59 -26.78
CA VAL A 295 -17.86 38.74 -27.65
C VAL A 295 -16.37 38.92 -27.35
N PHE A 296 -15.91 40.17 -27.20
CA PHE A 296 -14.49 40.50 -27.00
C PHE A 296 -14.08 40.68 -25.53
N LYS A 297 -15.01 41.10 -24.67
CA LYS A 297 -14.82 41.16 -23.21
C LYS A 297 -16.09 40.63 -22.56
N LYS A 298 -15.98 39.45 -21.92
CA LYS A 298 -17.09 38.86 -21.15
C LYS A 298 -17.43 39.75 -19.96
N LYS A 299 -18.53 40.48 -20.06
CA LYS A 299 -19.20 41.14 -18.94
C LYS A 299 -19.97 40.08 -18.15
N LYS A 300 -19.98 40.25 -16.83
CA LYS A 300 -20.62 39.34 -15.87
C LYS A 300 -21.65 40.13 -15.07
N GLN A 301 -22.89 39.64 -15.01
CA GLN A 301 -24.00 40.33 -14.33
C GLN A 301 -24.78 39.32 -13.48
N LEU A 302 -24.94 39.60 -12.19
CA LEU A 302 -25.84 38.84 -11.32
C LEU A 302 -27.30 39.15 -11.72
N ILE A 303 -28.07 38.14 -12.09
CA ILE A 303 -29.45 38.28 -12.57
C ILE A 303 -30.46 37.94 -11.46
N PHE A 304 -30.17 36.91 -10.65
CA PHE A 304 -30.91 36.65 -9.41
C PHE A 304 -29.96 36.06 -8.35
N LYS A 305 -30.28 36.33 -7.08
CA LYS A 305 -29.77 35.65 -5.87
C LYS A 305 -30.99 35.44 -4.96
N ALA A 306 -31.19 34.22 -4.46
CA ALA A 306 -32.39 33.82 -3.72
C ALA A 306 -32.07 32.68 -2.73
N PRO A 307 -32.52 32.76 -1.47
CA PRO A 307 -32.22 31.73 -0.47
C PRO A 307 -32.72 30.34 -0.86
N VAL A 308 -31.90 29.31 -0.61
CA VAL A 308 -32.26 27.89 -0.84
C VAL A 308 -33.42 27.46 0.09
N GLY A 309 -33.54 28.11 1.25
CA GLY A 309 -34.66 27.94 2.19
C GLY A 309 -36.01 28.35 1.59
N ASP A 310 -36.05 29.46 0.85
CA ASP A 310 -37.28 30.07 0.29
C ASP A 310 -37.86 29.30 -0.91
N LEU A 311 -37.13 28.29 -1.41
CA LEU A 311 -37.50 27.50 -2.58
C LEU A 311 -38.69 26.57 -2.25
N THR A 312 -39.89 26.95 -2.63
CA THR A 312 -41.13 26.21 -2.37
C THR A 312 -41.30 24.99 -3.28
N LYS A 313 -40.78 25.02 -4.52
CA LYS A 313 -40.87 23.91 -5.47
C LYS A 313 -39.62 23.78 -6.32
N ILE A 314 -39.13 22.55 -6.44
CA ILE A 314 -38.08 22.16 -7.38
C ILE A 314 -38.51 20.92 -8.17
N ARG A 315 -38.38 20.97 -9.50
CA ARG A 315 -38.69 19.81 -10.36
C ARG A 315 -38.02 19.90 -11.72
N GLU A 316 -37.90 18.75 -12.36
CA GLU A 316 -37.64 18.66 -13.79
C GLU A 316 -38.93 18.97 -14.56
N LYS A 317 -38.86 19.84 -15.57
CA LYS A 317 -40.00 20.25 -16.40
C LYS A 317 -39.71 20.02 -17.89
N GLY A 318 -40.64 19.39 -18.60
CA GLY A 318 -40.58 19.14 -20.05
C GLY A 318 -40.11 17.73 -20.43
N LYS A 319 -40.75 17.13 -21.43
CA LYS A 319 -40.50 15.73 -21.85
C LYS A 319 -39.24 15.55 -22.73
N LEU A 320 -39.03 16.47 -23.69
CA LEU A 320 -37.94 16.40 -24.68
C LEU A 320 -36.77 17.34 -24.33
N PHE A 321 -37.09 18.54 -23.86
CA PHE A 321 -36.13 19.53 -23.39
C PHE A 321 -36.34 19.71 -21.89
N LYS A 322 -35.70 18.83 -21.12
CA LYS A 322 -35.69 18.87 -19.66
C LYS A 322 -35.10 20.20 -19.18
N LYS A 323 -35.87 20.94 -18.38
CA LYS A 323 -35.47 22.16 -17.70
C LYS A 323 -35.51 21.95 -16.19
N LEU A 324 -34.59 22.57 -15.47
CA LEU A 324 -34.73 22.79 -14.03
C LEU A 324 -35.76 23.90 -13.81
N TYR A 325 -36.82 23.60 -13.07
CA TYR A 325 -37.81 24.57 -12.64
C TYR A 325 -37.64 24.83 -11.14
N LEU A 326 -37.49 26.11 -10.78
CA LEU A 326 -37.38 26.62 -9.41
C LEU A 326 -38.53 27.59 -9.15
N GLU A 327 -39.16 27.46 -7.98
CA GLU A 327 -40.28 28.28 -7.53
C GLU A 327 -40.02 28.70 -6.09
N PHE A 328 -40.16 30.00 -5.85
CA PHE A 328 -40.03 30.70 -4.58
C PHE A 328 -41.34 31.45 -4.33
N ALA A 329 -41.61 31.90 -3.10
CA ALA A 329 -42.80 32.69 -2.79
C ALA A 329 -42.96 33.95 -3.66
N TYR A 330 -41.83 34.55 -4.07
CA TYR A 330 -41.74 35.80 -4.83
C TYR A 330 -41.30 35.62 -6.29
N GLY A 331 -41.12 34.40 -6.81
CA GLY A 331 -40.51 34.22 -8.13
C GLY A 331 -40.52 32.80 -8.69
N LYS A 332 -40.47 32.69 -10.03
CA LYS A 332 -40.37 31.41 -10.75
C LYS A 332 -39.28 31.52 -11.80
N TYR A 333 -38.41 30.52 -11.88
CA TYR A 333 -37.27 30.49 -12.80
C TYR A 333 -37.16 29.13 -13.50
N GLU A 334 -36.79 29.14 -14.77
CA GLU A 334 -36.53 27.95 -15.56
C GLU A 334 -35.13 28.00 -16.17
N PHE A 335 -34.33 26.95 -15.95
CA PHE A 335 -33.00 26.80 -16.52
C PHE A 335 -32.95 25.62 -17.48
N SER A 336 -32.49 25.88 -18.71
CA SER A 336 -32.05 24.83 -19.62
C SER A 336 -30.62 24.45 -19.28
N LEU A 337 -30.37 23.16 -19.06
CA LEU A 337 -29.10 22.57 -18.65
C LEU A 337 -28.74 21.42 -19.62
N PRO A 338 -27.50 20.89 -19.60
CA PRO A 338 -27.15 19.66 -20.31
C PRO A 338 -28.15 18.52 -20.03
N LYS A 339 -28.50 17.73 -21.06
CA LYS A 339 -29.65 16.78 -21.02
C LYS A 339 -29.62 15.73 -19.89
N LYS A 340 -28.43 15.44 -19.33
CA LYS A 340 -28.22 14.46 -18.25
C LYS A 340 -28.04 15.10 -16.86
N SER A 341 -27.96 16.43 -16.74
CA SER A 341 -27.59 17.08 -15.47
C SER A 341 -28.77 17.49 -14.60
N VAL A 342 -29.95 17.76 -15.16
CA VAL A 342 -31.08 18.37 -14.41
C VAL A 342 -31.40 17.62 -13.11
N SER A 343 -31.56 16.30 -13.14
CA SER A 343 -31.85 15.50 -11.93
C SER A 343 -30.76 15.62 -10.87
N ARG A 344 -29.48 15.57 -11.28
CA ARG A 344 -28.34 15.70 -10.38
C ARG A 344 -28.21 17.12 -9.82
N ILE A 345 -28.54 18.16 -10.58
CA ILE A 345 -28.59 19.54 -10.06
C ILE A 345 -29.72 19.69 -9.02
N ILE A 346 -30.86 19.01 -9.20
CA ILE A 346 -31.91 18.97 -8.17
C ILE A 346 -31.37 18.31 -6.88
N GLU A 347 -30.65 17.19 -6.99
CA GLU A 347 -30.00 16.54 -5.84
C GLU A 347 -29.02 17.49 -5.11
N TYR A 348 -28.17 18.24 -5.83
CA TYR A 348 -27.26 19.22 -5.22
C TYR A 348 -27.98 20.43 -4.58
N ILE A 349 -29.10 20.90 -5.13
CA ILE A 349 -29.92 21.96 -4.52
C ILE A 349 -30.64 21.46 -3.26
N LEU A 350 -31.04 20.18 -3.23
CA LEU A 350 -31.61 19.57 -2.03
C LEU A 350 -30.52 19.35 -0.96
N LEU A 351 -29.33 18.87 -1.36
CA LEU A 351 -28.17 18.72 -0.47
C LEU A 351 -27.75 20.06 0.15
N ALA A 352 -27.81 21.15 -0.60
CA ALA A 352 -27.47 22.49 -0.13
C ALA A 352 -28.24 22.89 1.15
N ARG A 353 -29.51 22.50 1.27
CA ARG A 353 -30.36 22.78 2.45
C ARG A 353 -29.84 22.18 3.74
N THR A 354 -29.29 20.98 3.65
CA THR A 354 -28.78 20.20 4.79
C THR A 354 -27.25 20.15 4.75
N PHE A 355 -26.58 21.06 4.05
CA PHE A 355 -25.14 20.96 3.80
C PHE A 355 -24.35 21.13 5.10
N ASP A 356 -24.76 22.06 5.97
CA ASP A 356 -24.12 22.25 7.27
C ASP A 356 -24.33 21.07 8.23
N GLU A 357 -25.50 20.42 8.17
CA GLU A 357 -25.82 19.23 8.98
C GLU A 357 -25.07 17.97 8.48
N THR A 358 -24.88 17.85 7.17
CA THR A 358 -24.28 16.67 6.52
C THR A 358 -22.76 16.78 6.32
N THR A 359 -22.20 17.99 6.32
CA THR A 359 -20.76 18.25 6.20
C THR A 359 -20.13 18.77 7.50
N ILE A 360 -20.31 18.00 8.58
CA ILE A 360 -19.63 18.26 9.85
C ILE A 360 -18.12 18.07 9.64
N TYR A 361 -17.38 19.18 9.67
CA TYR A 361 -15.93 19.20 9.55
C TYR A 361 -15.28 18.91 10.91
N ASP A 362 -14.43 17.90 10.98
CA ASP A 362 -13.72 17.55 12.21
C ASP A 362 -12.42 18.37 12.36
N GLU A 363 -12.55 19.52 13.01
CA GLU A 363 -11.42 20.41 13.32
C GLU A 363 -10.33 19.73 14.15
N LYS A 364 -10.67 18.76 15.03
CA LYS A 364 -9.70 18.05 15.88
C LYS A 364 -8.85 17.10 15.05
N THR A 365 -9.48 16.36 14.14
CA THR A 365 -8.77 15.49 13.19
C THR A 365 -7.95 16.33 12.20
N ALA A 366 -8.44 17.48 11.75
CA ALA A 366 -7.69 18.39 10.89
C ALA A 366 -6.47 19.04 11.57
N ALA A 367 -6.55 19.33 12.88
CA ALA A 367 -5.42 19.80 13.68
C ALA A 367 -4.36 18.70 13.84
N ARG A 368 -4.77 17.51 14.31
CA ARG A 368 -3.89 16.33 14.42
C ARG A 368 -3.19 15.99 13.11
N LEU A 369 -3.89 16.09 11.98
CA LEU A 369 -3.33 15.86 10.65
C LEU A 369 -2.21 16.86 10.30
N GLN A 370 -2.25 18.09 10.81
CA GLN A 370 -1.20 19.11 10.61
C GLN A 370 -0.02 18.96 11.58
N GLU A 371 -0.23 18.28 12.71
CA GLU A 371 0.82 17.95 13.70
C GLU A 371 1.64 16.72 13.31
N ILE A 372 1.25 15.98 12.26
CA ILE A 372 2.00 14.80 11.81
C ILE A 372 3.33 15.22 11.18
N ASP A 373 4.42 14.87 11.87
CA ASP A 373 5.76 14.76 11.31
C ASP A 373 6.21 13.29 11.33
N ILE A 374 6.41 12.74 10.14
CA ILE A 374 7.03 11.44 9.88
C ILE A 374 8.26 11.69 9.01
N ASN A 375 9.38 11.14 9.44
CA ASN A 375 10.60 11.01 8.66
C ASN A 375 10.99 9.54 8.48
N LEU A 376 11.82 9.26 7.47
CA LEU A 376 12.42 7.94 7.25
C LEU A 376 13.89 7.86 7.72
N SER A 377 14.43 8.96 8.27
CA SER A 377 15.85 9.09 8.59
C SER A 377 16.36 8.00 9.54
N GLY A 378 15.59 7.61 10.56
CA GLY A 378 15.98 6.51 11.46
C GLY A 378 16.10 5.15 10.76
N LEU A 379 15.29 4.89 9.73
CA LEU A 379 15.39 3.67 8.92
C LEU A 379 16.55 3.76 7.92
N GLU A 380 16.76 4.93 7.31
CA GLU A 380 17.87 5.20 6.39
C GLU A 380 19.22 5.06 7.09
N ILE A 381 19.40 5.71 8.25
CA ILE A 381 20.62 5.64 9.07
C ILE A 381 20.90 4.18 9.45
N PHE A 382 19.89 3.43 9.93
CA PHE A 382 20.07 2.03 10.30
C PHE A 382 20.51 1.13 9.13
N ILE A 383 19.97 1.35 7.92
CA ILE A 383 20.39 0.62 6.72
C ILE A 383 21.82 0.99 6.33
N GLU A 384 22.16 2.28 6.30
CA GLU A 384 23.51 2.74 5.94
C GLU A 384 24.57 2.29 6.94
N GLU A 385 24.31 2.40 8.24
CA GLU A 385 25.20 1.90 9.30
C GLU A 385 25.39 0.38 9.21
N SER A 386 24.31 -0.37 8.97
CA SER A 386 24.38 -1.83 8.79
C SER A 386 25.23 -2.21 7.57
N ILE A 387 25.00 -1.56 6.42
CA ILE A 387 25.80 -1.77 5.21
C ILE A 387 27.27 -1.43 5.47
N ASN A 388 27.56 -0.26 6.05
CA ASN A 388 28.93 0.19 6.32
C ASN A 388 29.65 -0.73 7.30
N SER A 389 28.92 -1.35 8.25
CA SER A 389 29.45 -2.40 9.13
C SER A 389 29.95 -3.62 8.33
N PHE A 390 29.14 -4.18 7.42
CA PHE A 390 29.55 -5.32 6.58
C PHE A 390 30.76 -5.00 5.69
N PHE A 391 30.81 -3.81 5.07
CA PHE A 391 31.96 -3.42 4.25
C PHE A 391 33.21 -3.17 5.09
N SER A 392 33.08 -2.65 6.31
CA SER A 392 34.19 -2.51 7.26
C SER A 392 34.72 -3.86 7.71
N LEU A 393 33.83 -4.82 8.01
CA LEU A 393 34.18 -6.21 8.32
C LEU A 393 34.92 -6.87 7.16
N LYS A 394 34.40 -6.79 5.92
CA LYS A 394 35.08 -7.34 4.73
C LYS A 394 36.48 -6.75 4.52
N CYS A 395 36.68 -5.45 4.78
CA CYS A 395 38.00 -4.82 4.77
C CYS A 395 38.95 -5.37 5.85
N GLN A 396 38.46 -5.76 7.03
CA GLN A 396 39.26 -6.42 8.07
C GLN A 396 39.68 -7.84 7.64
N TYR A 397 38.77 -8.61 7.05
CA TYR A 397 39.05 -9.95 6.49
C TYR A 397 40.12 -9.92 5.38
N ASN A 398 40.10 -8.91 4.51
CA ASN A 398 41.12 -8.78 3.47
C ASN A 398 42.51 -8.54 4.10
N LYS A 399 42.62 -7.60 5.05
CA LYS A 399 43.89 -7.29 5.74
C LYS A 399 44.48 -8.49 6.48
N SER A 400 43.65 -9.24 7.22
CA SER A 400 44.14 -10.45 7.91
C SER A 400 44.58 -11.55 6.94
N SER A 401 43.95 -11.66 5.75
CA SER A 401 44.41 -12.58 4.70
C SER A 401 45.76 -12.17 4.09
N GLU A 402 46.01 -10.88 3.90
CA GLU A 402 47.27 -10.32 3.39
C GLU A 402 48.41 -10.53 4.40
N GLU A 403 48.16 -10.25 5.68
CA GLU A 403 49.12 -10.49 6.77
C GLU A 403 49.53 -11.97 6.86
N VAL A 404 48.56 -12.90 6.79
CA VAL A 404 48.83 -14.35 6.80
C VAL A 404 49.61 -14.81 5.56
N HIS A 405 49.39 -14.20 4.39
CA HIS A 405 50.18 -14.49 3.19
C HIS A 405 51.62 -13.97 3.29
N ASN A 406 51.81 -12.74 3.79
CA ASN A 406 53.13 -12.14 3.99
C ASN A 406 53.98 -12.93 5.03
N TYR A 407 53.37 -13.36 6.14
CA TYR A 407 54.06 -14.21 7.13
C TYR A 407 54.50 -15.56 6.56
N LYS A 408 53.74 -16.15 5.63
CA LYS A 408 54.15 -17.40 4.95
C LYS A 408 55.30 -17.18 3.97
N GLN A 409 55.35 -16.06 3.26
CA GLN A 409 56.45 -15.74 2.35
C GLN A 409 57.77 -15.45 3.11
N MET A 410 57.73 -14.78 4.27
CA MET A 410 58.94 -14.58 5.09
C MET A 410 59.50 -15.87 5.70
N ASN A 411 58.65 -16.84 6.05
CA ASN A 411 59.12 -18.12 6.60
C ASN A 411 59.64 -19.09 5.51
N LEU A 412 59.23 -18.92 4.25
CA LEU A 412 59.75 -19.71 3.13
C LEU A 412 61.12 -19.21 2.62
N SER A 413 61.47 -17.95 2.85
CA SER A 413 62.76 -17.38 2.42
C SER A 413 63.90 -17.55 3.42
N GLN A 414 63.63 -17.98 4.66
CA GLN A 414 64.67 -18.25 5.67
C GLN A 414 65.19 -19.70 5.70
N ASN A 415 64.55 -20.65 5.00
CA ASN A 415 64.85 -22.09 5.14
C ASN A 415 65.67 -22.71 3.98
N ASN A 416 66.16 -21.90 3.03
CA ASN A 416 66.90 -22.35 1.83
C ASN A 416 68.37 -21.89 1.83
N ASN A 417 69.11 -22.11 2.92
CA ASN A 417 70.58 -21.93 2.92
C ASN A 417 71.29 -22.74 4.04
N ILE A 418 71.19 -24.07 3.98
CA ILE A 418 72.13 -24.97 4.69
C ILE A 418 72.53 -26.13 3.76
N TYR A 419 73.73 -26.04 3.18
CA TYR A 419 74.50 -27.22 2.80
C TYR A 419 75.39 -27.63 4.00
N PRO A 420 75.68 -28.93 4.18
CA PRO A 420 76.38 -29.41 5.36
C PRO A 420 77.90 -29.32 5.19
N ASN A 421 78.62 -28.92 6.25
CA ASN A 421 79.87 -29.58 6.61
C ASN A 421 80.45 -29.13 7.98
N GLN A 422 81.26 -30.04 8.52
CA GLN A 422 82.16 -29.92 9.68
C GLN A 422 81.58 -30.04 11.10
N ILE A 423 82.45 -30.56 11.95
CA ILE A 423 82.22 -31.26 13.22
C ILE A 423 82.86 -30.44 14.34
N GLN A 424 82.31 -30.57 15.56
CA GLN A 424 82.82 -30.20 16.91
C GLN A 424 81.86 -29.21 17.61
N SER A 425 81.66 -29.24 18.94
CA SER A 425 81.81 -30.32 19.94
C SER A 425 81.25 -29.80 21.27
N ILE A 426 80.61 -30.66 22.08
CA ILE A 426 80.47 -30.54 23.55
C ILE A 426 79.90 -29.20 24.11
N ALA A 427 78.67 -29.22 24.64
CA ALA A 427 78.39 -28.86 26.05
C ALA A 427 76.87 -28.88 26.35
N SER A 428 76.53 -29.44 27.50
CA SER A 428 75.23 -29.37 28.15
C SER A 428 74.97 -28.00 28.80
N GLN A 429 73.71 -27.56 28.90
CA GLN A 429 73.00 -27.43 30.20
C GLN A 429 71.55 -26.90 30.10
N ASN A 430 70.83 -27.15 31.20
CA ASN A 430 69.40 -27.14 31.48
C ASN A 430 68.68 -25.76 31.58
N PRO A 431 67.34 -25.73 31.78
CA PRO A 431 66.49 -24.53 31.68
C PRO A 431 66.11 -23.85 33.03
N ALA A 432 65.74 -22.56 32.97
CA ALA A 432 65.01 -21.80 34.00
C ALA A 432 64.37 -20.55 33.34
N GLN A 433 63.05 -20.36 33.33
CA GLN A 433 62.18 -19.72 34.36
C GLN A 433 62.12 -18.17 34.34
N PHE A 434 60.87 -17.66 34.29
CA PHE A 434 60.30 -16.38 34.75
C PHE A 434 61.16 -15.08 34.79
N PHE A 435 60.66 -13.99 34.17
CA PHE A 435 59.92 -12.88 34.85
C PHE A 435 59.54 -11.71 33.91
N ARG A 436 58.49 -10.95 34.27
CA ARG A 436 58.23 -9.56 33.78
C ARG A 436 59.06 -8.56 34.61
N PRO A 437 59.43 -7.37 34.08
CA PRO A 437 58.68 -6.12 34.34
C PRO A 437 58.50 -5.25 33.06
N GLN A 438 57.51 -4.36 32.88
CA GLN A 438 57.12 -3.11 33.58
C GLN A 438 58.01 -1.86 33.34
N ASN A 439 57.49 -0.94 32.50
CA ASN A 439 57.39 0.52 32.66
C ASN A 439 58.59 1.52 32.55
N GLN A 440 58.30 2.65 31.86
CA GLN A 440 58.85 4.04 32.02
C GLN A 440 60.32 4.30 31.62
N ASN A 441 60.78 5.50 31.19
CA ASN A 441 60.18 6.78 30.73
C ASN A 441 61.27 7.68 30.06
N LEU A 442 60.87 8.78 29.36
CA LEU A 442 61.66 9.99 28.98
C LEU A 442 62.79 9.81 27.90
N VAL A 443 63.00 10.71 26.93
CA VAL A 443 63.45 12.12 27.04
C VAL A 443 63.07 13.01 25.81
N ASN A 444 63.00 14.33 26.05
CA ASN A 444 62.69 15.48 25.18
C ASN A 444 63.33 15.59 23.77
N SER A 445 62.66 16.35 22.88
CA SER A 445 63.14 17.69 22.42
C SER A 445 62.03 18.55 21.79
N ARG A 446 62.18 19.89 21.85
CA ARG A 446 61.17 20.91 21.51
C ARG A 446 61.49 21.67 20.21
N SER A 447 60.46 22.23 19.57
CA SER A 447 60.45 23.62 19.09
C SER A 447 59.02 24.17 19.03
N ASN A 448 58.87 25.49 19.22
CA ASN A 448 57.57 26.20 19.31
C ASN A 448 57.04 26.60 17.93
N GLU A 449 55.73 26.82 17.80
CA GLU A 449 55.21 28.20 17.67
C GLU A 449 53.70 28.30 17.96
N GLN A 450 53.24 29.52 18.22
CA GLN A 450 51.94 29.83 18.81
C GLN A 450 50.88 30.13 17.74
N PHE A 451 49.63 29.73 17.95
CA PHE A 451 48.47 30.59 17.71
C PHE A 451 47.22 30.04 18.42
N ASN A 452 46.50 30.92 19.11
CA ASN A 452 45.17 30.70 19.66
C ASN A 452 44.42 32.03 19.49
N PRO A 453 43.12 32.04 19.18
CA PRO A 453 42.21 32.55 20.21
C PRO A 453 40.77 32.00 20.24
N TYR A 454 40.21 32.08 21.46
CA TYR A 454 38.80 32.28 21.85
C TYR A 454 37.70 31.30 21.39
N TYR A 455 37.10 30.66 22.41
CA TYR A 455 35.69 30.27 22.47
C TYR A 455 35.07 30.89 23.74
N ASP A 456 33.85 31.39 23.64
CA ASP A 456 33.13 32.04 24.76
C ASP A 456 32.20 31.09 25.52
N ASN A 457 31.95 31.40 26.79
CA ASN A 457 31.15 30.62 27.74
C ASN A 457 29.67 31.03 27.77
N ALA A 458 28.77 30.07 28.07
CA ALA A 458 27.45 30.36 28.64
C ALA A 458 26.87 29.23 29.53
N ASN A 459 27.14 29.35 30.84
CA ASN A 459 26.30 29.01 32.00
C ASN A 459 25.23 27.87 31.96
N PHE A 460 25.39 26.92 32.89
CA PHE A 460 24.30 26.18 33.55
C PHE A 460 24.58 26.12 35.07
N PRO A 461 23.59 26.33 35.96
CA PRO A 461 23.79 26.24 37.41
C PRO A 461 23.23 24.96 38.05
N GLY A 462 23.98 24.42 39.01
CA GLY A 462 23.42 23.98 40.30
C GLY A 462 22.94 22.52 40.44
N SER A 463 23.87 21.61 40.74
CA SER A 463 23.57 20.35 41.45
C SER A 463 24.09 20.42 42.89
N THR A 464 23.28 19.97 43.86
CA THR A 464 23.69 19.82 45.27
C THR A 464 24.04 18.37 45.58
N ASN A 465 25.22 18.15 46.16
CA ASN A 465 25.72 16.84 46.58
C ASN A 465 25.10 16.38 47.89
N PHE A 466 24.94 15.06 48.07
CA PHE A 466 25.26 14.36 49.34
C PHE A 466 25.57 12.86 49.10
N TYR A 467 26.81 12.49 49.37
CA TYR A 467 27.30 11.14 49.75
C TYR A 467 27.60 11.19 51.27
N PRO A 468 27.80 10.09 52.04
CA PRO A 468 28.33 8.75 51.70
C PRO A 468 27.43 7.58 52.18
N GLY A 469 27.74 6.27 52.10
CA GLY A 469 28.86 5.50 51.53
C GLY A 469 28.97 4.10 52.20
N ASN A 470 29.86 3.24 51.67
CA ASN A 470 30.37 1.95 52.21
C ASN A 470 29.64 0.60 51.89
N ASN A 471 30.38 -0.20 51.11
CA ASN A 471 30.80 -1.60 51.36
C ASN A 471 29.83 -2.81 51.31
N ILE A 472 30.11 -3.65 50.31
CA ILE A 472 29.85 -5.09 50.13
C ILE A 472 30.86 -5.93 50.97
N PRO A 473 30.88 -7.30 51.03
CA PRO A 473 29.91 -8.39 50.70
C PRO A 473 29.87 -9.45 51.87
N PRO A 474 29.72 -10.81 51.74
CA PRO A 474 29.12 -11.72 50.73
C PRO A 474 28.21 -12.88 51.29
N TYR A 475 27.71 -13.72 50.36
CA TYR A 475 27.46 -15.19 50.43
C TYR A 475 26.15 -15.84 50.95
N ASN A 476 25.82 -16.95 50.25
CA ASN A 476 25.01 -18.14 50.58
C ASN A 476 23.47 -18.18 50.37
N GLN A 477 23.08 -18.88 49.30
CA GLN A 477 21.94 -19.82 49.25
C GLN A 477 22.21 -21.03 50.19
N PRO A 478 21.21 -21.79 50.74
CA PRO A 478 20.36 -22.68 49.92
C PRO A 478 18.91 -22.98 50.38
N THR A 479 18.15 -23.53 49.42
CA THR A 479 16.99 -24.46 49.49
C THR A 479 16.34 -24.83 50.84
N GLY A 480 14.99 -24.83 50.90
CA GLY A 480 14.25 -25.70 51.83
C GLY A 480 12.75 -25.39 52.03
N PHE A 481 11.87 -26.34 51.67
CA PHE A 481 10.50 -26.50 52.18
C PHE A 481 10.53 -26.67 53.73
N TYR A 482 9.52 -26.42 54.59
CA TYR A 482 8.04 -26.38 54.50
C TYR A 482 7.46 -25.43 55.63
N PRO A 483 6.15 -25.36 55.99
CA PRO A 483 5.54 -24.10 56.48
C PRO A 483 5.27 -24.06 58.00
N PRO A 484 4.71 -22.95 58.50
CA PRO A 484 3.66 -23.06 59.51
C PRO A 484 2.38 -22.27 59.19
N GLU A 485 1.39 -22.58 60.01
CA GLU A 485 -0.05 -22.41 59.84
C GLU A 485 -0.64 -20.99 59.95
N LYS A 486 -1.72 -20.81 59.17
CA LYS A 486 -3.04 -20.24 59.55
C LYS A 486 -3.13 -18.82 60.13
N THR A 487 -3.77 -17.95 59.35
CA THR A 487 -4.97 -17.19 59.81
C THR A 487 -5.94 -17.01 58.63
N ASN A 488 -7.23 -16.87 58.94
CA ASN A 488 -8.34 -16.98 57.97
C ASN A 488 -8.59 -15.68 57.18
N GLN A 489 -9.07 -15.76 55.92
CA GLN A 489 -10.35 -15.16 55.50
C GLN A 489 -10.79 -15.53 54.05
N VAL A 490 -11.81 -16.39 53.98
CA VAL A 490 -12.96 -16.46 53.04
C VAL A 490 -12.91 -15.68 51.71
N TYR A 491 -12.89 -16.39 50.58
CA TYR A 491 -13.83 -16.25 49.43
C TYR A 491 -13.86 -17.59 48.64
N PRO A 492 -14.96 -17.95 47.93
CA PRO A 492 -15.19 -19.32 47.46
C PRO A 492 -14.68 -19.61 46.04
N SER A 493 -14.39 -20.88 45.79
CA SER A 493 -13.87 -21.41 44.52
C SER A 493 -14.97 -22.04 43.66
N ARG A 494 -14.87 -21.91 42.33
CA ARG A 494 -14.65 -23.00 41.35
C ARG A 494 -15.07 -22.61 39.93
N PHE A 495 -14.14 -22.75 38.98
CA PHE A 495 -14.47 -22.92 37.56
C PHE A 495 -14.96 -24.36 37.33
N ASP A 496 -15.95 -24.52 36.46
CA ASP A 496 -16.52 -25.83 36.11
C ASP A 496 -15.97 -26.30 34.74
N GLU A 497 -15.03 -27.24 34.75
CA GLU A 497 -14.33 -27.75 33.55
C GLU A 497 -15.18 -28.73 32.70
N LYS A 498 -16.49 -28.50 32.59
CA LYS A 498 -17.43 -29.40 31.90
C LYS A 498 -18.31 -28.69 30.88
N ASN A 499 -17.70 -28.11 29.83
CA ASN A 499 -18.41 -27.75 28.58
C ASN A 499 -17.51 -27.47 27.36
N PHE A 500 -16.36 -28.15 27.22
CA PHE A 500 -15.57 -28.12 25.99
C PHE A 500 -15.63 -29.45 25.24
N PHE A 501 -16.46 -29.51 24.20
CA PHE A 501 -16.38 -30.54 23.15
C PHE A 501 -15.53 -29.99 21.99
N MET A 502 -14.44 -30.67 21.64
CA MET A 502 -13.72 -30.38 20.40
C MET A 502 -14.62 -30.65 19.20
N GLN A 503 -14.81 -29.63 18.34
CA GLN A 503 -15.45 -29.79 17.04
C GLN A 503 -14.39 -29.95 15.95
N ASN A 504 -14.55 -30.99 15.15
CA ASN A 504 -13.60 -31.41 14.11
C ASN A 504 -13.82 -30.59 12.82
N PHE A 505 -12.75 -30.01 12.27
CA PHE A 505 -12.83 -28.91 11.28
C PHE A 505 -13.21 -29.32 9.83
N ASN A 506 -13.38 -30.61 9.53
CA ASN A 506 -13.55 -31.11 8.16
C ASN A 506 -14.97 -31.59 7.82
N ASN A 507 -15.93 -30.67 7.64
CA ASN A 507 -17.13 -30.95 6.83
C ASN A 507 -17.82 -29.66 6.31
N PRO A 508 -17.92 -29.42 4.98
CA PRO A 508 -18.37 -28.14 4.43
C PRO A 508 -19.91 -27.95 4.33
N ASN A 509 -20.73 -28.95 4.68
CA ASN A 509 -22.18 -28.92 4.41
C ASN A 509 -23.05 -29.17 5.66
N ARG A 510 -23.14 -28.20 6.59
CA ARG A 510 -24.15 -28.26 7.67
C ARG A 510 -24.89 -26.94 7.89
N ILE A 511 -26.05 -26.84 7.25
CA ILE A 511 -27.08 -25.83 7.54
C ILE A 511 -27.67 -26.13 8.93
N GLN A 512 -27.73 -25.14 9.83
CA GLN A 512 -28.44 -25.26 11.11
C GLN A 512 -29.82 -24.60 11.02
N ASN A 513 -30.86 -25.42 11.11
CA ASN A 513 -32.23 -24.96 11.33
C ASN A 513 -32.38 -24.46 12.77
N TYR A 514 -32.81 -23.21 12.96
CA TYR A 514 -33.27 -22.71 14.25
C TYR A 514 -34.74 -23.09 14.45
N PHE A 515 -35.07 -23.73 15.58
CA PHE A 515 -36.43 -23.79 16.13
C PHE A 515 -36.43 -23.22 17.56
N PRO A 516 -37.46 -22.48 17.96
CA PRO A 516 -37.43 -21.64 19.16
C PRO A 516 -37.78 -22.42 20.43
N ARG A 517 -37.13 -22.08 21.55
CA ARG A 517 -37.61 -22.46 22.89
C ARG A 517 -38.28 -21.29 23.61
N LYS A 518 -39.31 -21.63 24.37
CA LYS A 518 -40.30 -20.72 24.95
C LYS A 518 -39.76 -20.00 26.19
N PHE A 519 -40.20 -18.75 26.38
CA PHE A 519 -39.96 -17.97 27.59
C PHE A 519 -40.79 -18.50 28.78
N SER A 520 -40.24 -18.40 29.99
CA SER A 520 -41.01 -18.19 31.21
C SER A 520 -40.18 -17.38 32.21
N ARG A 521 -40.84 -16.44 32.91
CA ARG A 521 -40.28 -15.55 33.95
C ARG A 521 -39.22 -14.53 33.48
N TYR A 522 -39.71 -13.40 32.96
CA TYR A 522 -39.13 -12.10 33.30
C TYR A 522 -40.28 -11.13 33.59
N ASN A 523 -40.26 -10.53 34.78
CA ASN A 523 -41.28 -9.59 35.24
C ASN A 523 -40.56 -8.24 35.43
N PRO A 524 -40.69 -7.27 34.51
CA PRO A 524 -40.11 -5.95 34.68
C PRO A 524 -41.08 -5.10 35.51
N GLU A 525 -40.66 -4.71 36.71
CA GLU A 525 -41.28 -3.59 37.41
C GLU A 525 -41.01 -2.31 36.62
N PHE A 526 -42.06 -1.69 36.10
CA PHE A 526 -41.99 -0.38 35.45
C PHE A 526 -42.20 0.69 36.53
N SER A 527 -41.17 1.50 36.78
CA SER A 527 -41.21 2.59 37.76
C SER A 527 -42.01 3.82 37.31
N ASN A 528 -42.48 3.86 36.06
CA ASN A 528 -43.33 4.92 35.54
C ASN A 528 -44.58 4.36 34.80
N PHE A 529 -45.75 4.89 35.15
CA PHE A 529 -47.05 4.49 34.61
C PHE A 529 -47.28 5.00 33.17
N GLU A 530 -46.64 6.11 32.80
CA GLU A 530 -46.81 6.75 31.49
C GLU A 530 -46.15 5.96 30.36
N ASP A 531 -44.92 5.46 30.57
CA ASP A 531 -44.19 4.63 29.60
C ASP A 531 -44.94 3.33 29.26
N ARG A 532 -45.59 2.73 30.26
CA ARG A 532 -46.44 1.55 30.07
C ARG A 532 -47.66 1.85 29.20
N ASN A 533 -48.32 2.99 29.40
CA ASN A 533 -49.45 3.41 28.57
C ASN A 533 -49.03 3.83 27.15
N PHE A 534 -47.87 4.45 27.00
CA PHE A 534 -47.29 4.80 25.70
C PHE A 534 -47.00 3.55 24.86
N LEU A 535 -46.32 2.56 25.44
CA LEU A 535 -46.05 1.26 24.80
C LEU A 535 -47.34 0.51 24.42
N MET A 536 -48.35 0.51 25.29
CA MET A 536 -49.60 -0.21 25.03
C MET A 536 -50.43 0.43 23.92
N ARG A 537 -50.47 1.77 23.83
CA ARG A 537 -51.09 2.49 22.69
C ARG A 537 -50.37 2.20 21.37
N LYS A 538 -49.03 2.13 21.40
CA LYS A 538 -48.19 1.83 20.22
C LYS A 538 -48.38 0.39 19.72
N LEU A 539 -48.59 -0.57 20.63
CA LEU A 539 -48.93 -1.96 20.30
C LEU A 539 -50.36 -2.12 19.73
N MET A 540 -51.35 -1.39 20.24
CA MET A 540 -52.70 -1.41 19.64
C MET A 540 -52.75 -0.76 18.25
N GLN A 541 -51.87 0.20 17.95
CA GLN A 541 -51.76 0.80 16.62
C GLN A 541 -51.11 -0.12 15.59
N SER A 542 -50.04 -0.85 15.96
CA SER A 542 -49.36 -1.76 15.02
C SER A 542 -50.19 -2.98 14.64
N GLN A 543 -51.10 -3.43 15.52
CA GLN A 543 -52.01 -4.54 15.23
C GLN A 543 -53.24 -4.17 14.39
N LYS A 544 -53.55 -2.87 14.21
CA LYS A 544 -54.73 -2.41 13.45
C LYS A 544 -54.50 -2.13 11.96
N TYR A 545 -53.26 -2.18 11.48
CA TYR A 545 -52.88 -1.65 10.16
C TYR A 545 -52.13 -2.64 9.23
N ASN A 546 -52.12 -3.94 9.55
CA ASN A 546 -51.31 -4.91 8.82
C ASN A 546 -52.09 -5.89 7.94
N ASP A 547 -53.40 -5.70 7.76
CA ASP A 547 -54.22 -6.46 6.81
C ASP A 547 -54.62 -5.61 5.59
N SER A 548 -54.51 -6.24 4.42
CA SER A 548 -54.88 -5.75 3.08
C SER A 548 -54.17 -4.48 2.54
N PHE A 549 -53.25 -4.68 1.59
CA PHE A 549 -53.24 -3.92 0.31
C PHE A 549 -52.43 -4.65 -0.78
N ILE A 550 -53.14 -5.44 -1.59
CA ILE A 550 -52.74 -5.79 -2.96
C ILE A 550 -53.80 -5.16 -3.89
N ASN A 551 -53.33 -4.52 -4.98
CA ASN A 551 -54.04 -3.97 -6.16
C ASN A 551 -54.26 -2.45 -6.29
N GLN A 552 -53.50 -1.89 -7.23
CA GLN A 552 -53.93 -1.13 -8.43
C GLN A 552 -54.50 0.33 -8.33
N PHE A 553 -53.65 1.27 -8.79
CA PHE A 553 -53.90 2.25 -9.87
C PHE A 553 -55.30 2.90 -10.06
N ASN A 554 -55.41 4.24 -9.86
CA ASN A 554 -55.35 5.28 -10.93
C ASN A 554 -55.91 6.68 -10.55
N THR A 555 -55.32 7.71 -11.17
CA THR A 555 -55.88 9.04 -11.55
C THR A 555 -56.66 9.93 -10.55
N LEU A 556 -55.93 10.91 -9.99
CA LEU A 556 -56.13 12.38 -10.17
C LEU A 556 -57.57 12.96 -10.29
N ASN A 557 -57.98 13.80 -9.32
CA ASN A 557 -57.87 15.27 -9.44
C ASN A 557 -58.29 16.03 -8.16
N ASN A 558 -57.54 17.11 -7.86
CA ASN A 558 -57.87 18.35 -7.13
C ASN A 558 -58.42 18.27 -5.67
N ASP A 559 -58.29 19.26 -4.77
CA ASP A 559 -57.31 20.33 -4.45
C ASP A 559 -57.81 20.97 -3.11
N GLU A 560 -57.01 21.46 -2.13
CA GLU A 560 -55.55 21.49 -1.99
C GLU A 560 -55.09 21.36 -0.49
N PHE A 561 -54.57 22.43 0.14
CA PHE A 561 -53.98 22.56 1.49
C PHE A 561 -54.99 22.50 2.68
N ASN A 562 -54.65 22.14 3.94
CA ASN A 562 -53.36 22.09 4.67
C ASN A 562 -53.51 21.17 5.94
N GLU A 563 -52.56 20.89 6.87
CA GLU A 563 -51.12 21.20 7.10
C GLU A 563 -50.49 20.18 8.11
N LYS A 564 -49.16 19.89 8.04
CA LYS A 564 -48.24 19.31 9.08
C LYS A 564 -48.61 17.94 9.72
N GLU A 565 -47.70 17.07 10.19
CA GLU A 565 -46.23 17.01 10.40
C GLU A 565 -45.82 15.52 10.24
N VAL A 566 -44.87 15.13 9.38
CA VAL A 566 -43.41 15.03 9.64
C VAL A 566 -43.03 14.33 10.96
N ILE A 567 -42.49 13.09 10.87
CA ILE A 567 -41.17 12.72 11.43
C ILE A 567 -40.62 11.42 10.81
N LEU A 568 -39.46 11.59 10.17
CA LEU A 568 -38.36 10.68 9.83
C LEU A 568 -38.57 9.15 9.71
N SER A 569 -38.39 8.67 8.48
CA SER A 569 -37.56 7.49 8.20
C SER A 569 -36.80 7.68 6.88
N GLY A 570 -35.48 7.86 6.93
CA GLY A 570 -34.68 8.07 5.72
C GLY A 570 -33.21 8.37 5.98
N ASP A 571 -32.36 7.34 5.94
CA ASP A 571 -30.91 7.49 6.15
C ASP A 571 -30.04 6.59 5.22
N THR A 572 -30.65 6.07 4.15
CA THR A 572 -30.01 5.11 3.23
C THR A 572 -29.63 5.69 1.86
N ARG A 573 -30.04 6.92 1.52
CA ARG A 573 -29.73 7.54 0.22
C ARG A 573 -28.45 8.40 0.22
N PHE A 574 -27.96 8.83 1.38
CA PHE A 574 -26.86 9.79 1.45
C PHE A 574 -25.46 9.19 1.24
N GLN A 575 -25.29 7.86 1.32
CA GLN A 575 -23.98 7.22 1.11
C GLN A 575 -23.61 7.00 -0.37
N GLU A 576 -24.54 7.19 -1.32
CA GLU A 576 -24.27 7.04 -2.76
C GLU A 576 -23.63 8.28 -3.40
N TYR A 577 -23.75 9.46 -2.79
CA TYR A 577 -23.18 10.71 -3.33
C TYR A 577 -21.65 10.69 -3.46
N ASN A 578 -20.97 9.90 -2.62
CA ASN A 578 -19.50 9.70 -2.66
C ASN A 578 -19.02 8.70 -3.74
N LYS A 579 -19.90 8.19 -4.63
CA LYS A 579 -19.53 7.20 -5.66
C LYS A 579 -19.72 7.67 -7.11
N ASN A 580 -20.46 8.76 -7.36
CA ASN A 580 -20.90 9.16 -8.71
C ASN A 580 -20.65 10.66 -8.99
N HIS A 581 -19.39 11.05 -9.16
CA HIS A 581 -19.05 12.48 -9.34
C HIS A 581 -19.41 13.04 -10.71
N LEU A 582 -19.63 14.36 -10.72
CA LEU A 582 -20.06 15.13 -11.89
C LEU A 582 -18.90 15.55 -12.81
N THR A 583 -17.77 14.86 -12.77
CA THR A 583 -16.58 15.19 -13.57
C THR A 583 -16.94 15.34 -15.05
N ASP A 584 -17.72 14.39 -15.57
CA ASP A 584 -18.25 14.33 -16.94
C ASP A 584 -19.24 15.46 -17.33
N LEU A 585 -19.76 16.23 -16.37
CA LEU A 585 -20.66 17.36 -16.67
C LEU A 585 -19.93 18.69 -16.90
N PHE A 586 -18.63 18.73 -16.62
CA PHE A 586 -17.79 19.88 -16.94
C PHE A 586 -17.33 19.87 -18.41
N ASP A 587 -17.31 18.69 -19.05
CA ASP A 587 -16.91 18.52 -20.45
C ASP A 587 -18.14 18.43 -21.36
N SER A 588 -18.35 19.45 -22.20
CA SER A 588 -19.57 19.61 -22.99
C SER A 588 -19.40 19.16 -24.43
N ASP A 589 -19.41 17.84 -24.69
CA ASP A 589 -19.52 17.31 -26.05
C ASP A 589 -20.43 16.08 -26.19
N TYR A 590 -20.92 15.91 -27.43
CA TYR A 590 -21.76 14.84 -27.98
C TYR A 590 -23.29 14.85 -27.75
N ALA A 591 -23.98 14.76 -28.89
CA ALA A 591 -25.44 14.70 -29.05
C ALA A 591 -25.95 13.26 -29.34
N SER A 592 -27.27 13.08 -29.31
CA SER A 592 -27.95 11.81 -29.59
C SER A 592 -29.25 12.04 -30.38
N PRO A 593 -29.62 11.08 -31.26
CA PRO A 593 -31.00 10.69 -31.46
C PRO A 593 -31.24 9.15 -31.31
N GLN A 594 -32.44 8.68 -31.69
CA GLN A 594 -33.14 7.54 -31.09
C GLN A 594 -33.43 6.34 -32.02
N ASN A 595 -33.95 5.27 -31.40
CA ASN A 595 -34.89 4.25 -31.92
C ASN A 595 -34.48 3.23 -33.01
N SER A 596 -34.35 1.97 -32.58
CA SER A 596 -35.05 0.84 -33.22
C SER A 596 -35.48 -0.20 -32.16
N HIS A 597 -36.52 -0.99 -32.43
CA HIS A 597 -37.11 -1.95 -31.48
C HIS A 597 -37.43 -3.30 -32.15
N ARG A 598 -36.46 -4.23 -32.22
CA ARG A 598 -36.75 -5.68 -32.28
C ARG A 598 -35.62 -6.61 -31.81
N TYR A 599 -34.34 -6.26 -32.03
CA TYR A 599 -33.18 -7.05 -31.56
C TYR A 599 -32.97 -7.10 -30.03
N LYS A 600 -33.70 -6.28 -29.28
CA LYS A 600 -33.42 -5.93 -27.88
C LYS A 600 -33.57 -7.09 -26.86
N ARG A 601 -34.50 -8.04 -27.05
CA ARG A 601 -34.93 -8.96 -25.97
C ARG A 601 -33.88 -9.96 -25.45
N LYS A 602 -32.90 -10.39 -26.26
CA LYS A 602 -31.80 -11.28 -25.77
C LYS A 602 -30.72 -10.50 -25.00
N LEU A 603 -30.27 -9.33 -25.49
CA LEU A 603 -29.29 -8.49 -24.80
C LEU A 603 -29.78 -7.98 -23.43
N PHE A 604 -31.08 -7.67 -23.29
CA PHE A 604 -31.62 -7.19 -22.01
C PHE A 604 -31.64 -8.25 -20.90
N LYS A 605 -31.75 -9.55 -21.22
CA LYS A 605 -31.66 -10.61 -20.20
C LYS A 605 -30.23 -10.71 -19.63
N LEU A 606 -29.23 -10.73 -20.50
CA LEU A 606 -27.82 -10.77 -20.09
C LEU A 606 -27.40 -9.53 -19.28
N ASN A 607 -27.90 -8.35 -19.68
CA ASN A 607 -27.70 -7.10 -18.94
C ASN A 607 -28.32 -7.16 -17.53
N LYS A 608 -29.57 -7.64 -17.41
CA LYS A 608 -30.27 -7.74 -16.11
C LYS A 608 -29.57 -8.69 -15.13
N GLU A 609 -28.97 -9.77 -15.62
CA GLU A 609 -28.21 -10.71 -14.77
C GLU A 609 -26.87 -10.10 -14.29
N LYS A 610 -26.11 -9.45 -15.19
CA LYS A 610 -24.88 -8.72 -14.80
C LYS A 610 -25.18 -7.58 -13.82
N GLN A 611 -26.26 -6.83 -14.03
CA GLN A 611 -26.73 -5.79 -13.09
C GLN A 611 -27.11 -6.38 -11.73
N LYS A 612 -27.77 -7.55 -11.68
CA LYS A 612 -28.07 -8.23 -10.41
C LYS A 612 -26.76 -8.61 -9.67
N LYS A 613 -25.80 -9.23 -10.36
CA LYS A 613 -24.48 -9.58 -9.79
C LYS A 613 -23.74 -8.34 -9.27
N MET A 614 -23.82 -7.21 -9.96
CA MET A 614 -23.24 -5.94 -9.50
C MET A 614 -23.90 -5.43 -8.21
N VAL A 615 -25.24 -5.46 -8.11
CA VAL A 615 -25.97 -5.09 -6.89
C VAL A 615 -25.63 -6.01 -5.72
N ASP A 616 -25.47 -7.31 -5.96
CA ASP A 616 -25.12 -8.26 -4.91
C ASP A 616 -23.67 -8.07 -4.42
N LEU A 617 -22.71 -7.72 -5.30
CA LEU A 617 -21.35 -7.32 -4.93
C LEU A 617 -21.30 -5.98 -4.17
N ASP A 618 -22.11 -4.98 -4.53
CA ASP A 618 -22.19 -3.72 -3.78
C ASP A 618 -22.76 -3.92 -2.36
N LYS A 619 -23.68 -4.88 -2.15
CA LYS A 619 -24.14 -5.29 -0.81
C LYS A 619 -23.04 -5.98 -0.01
N GLU A 620 -22.29 -6.89 -0.63
CA GLU A 620 -21.16 -7.60 -0.01
C GLU A 620 -20.09 -6.57 0.45
N ARG A 621 -19.71 -5.66 -0.44
CA ARG A 621 -18.82 -4.52 -0.16
C ARG A 621 -19.34 -3.65 0.99
N TYR A 622 -20.64 -3.36 1.04
CA TYR A 622 -21.26 -2.60 2.13
C TYR A 622 -21.17 -3.35 3.47
N SER A 623 -21.43 -4.65 3.47
CA SER A 623 -21.30 -5.51 4.66
C SER A 623 -19.87 -5.52 5.22
N LEU A 624 -18.86 -5.63 4.34
CA LEU A 624 -17.45 -5.54 4.74
C LEU A 624 -17.09 -4.17 5.31
N LYS A 625 -17.56 -3.07 4.69
CA LYS A 625 -17.35 -1.71 5.23
C LYS A 625 -18.01 -1.49 6.58
N GLN A 626 -19.19 -2.08 6.83
CA GLN A 626 -19.83 -2.07 8.15
C GLN A 626 -19.08 -2.94 9.17
N THR A 627 -18.48 -4.05 8.74
CA THR A 627 -17.63 -4.90 9.57
C THR A 627 -16.33 -4.19 9.95
N LEU A 628 -15.72 -3.48 9.00
CA LEU A 628 -14.53 -2.64 9.23
C LEU A 628 -14.86 -1.50 10.21
N LYS A 629 -15.97 -0.78 10.03
CA LYS A 629 -16.42 0.23 11.01
C LYS A 629 -16.65 -0.34 12.43
N LYS A 630 -17.13 -1.58 12.55
CA LYS A 630 -17.26 -2.27 13.85
C LYS A 630 -15.91 -2.69 14.43
N LEU A 631 -14.92 -2.97 13.58
CA LEU A 631 -13.55 -3.26 13.99
C LEU A 631 -12.88 -1.98 14.54
N ASP A 632 -13.01 -0.86 13.82
CA ASP A 632 -12.53 0.47 14.25
C ASP A 632 -13.13 0.84 15.62
N ASN A 633 -14.46 0.77 15.76
CA ASN A 633 -15.14 1.04 17.03
C ASN A 633 -14.62 0.15 18.20
N LYS A 634 -14.27 -1.11 17.95
CA LYS A 634 -13.73 -2.01 18.98
C LYS A 634 -12.29 -1.66 19.36
N PHE A 635 -11.51 -1.20 18.39
CA PHE A 635 -10.14 -0.73 18.61
C PHE A 635 -10.14 0.58 19.40
N ASP A 636 -10.97 1.55 19.02
CA ASP A 636 -11.15 2.82 19.74
C ASP A 636 -11.65 2.62 21.20
N GLN A 637 -12.37 1.52 21.45
CA GLN A 637 -12.82 1.12 22.80
C GLN A 637 -11.79 0.29 23.59
N GLY A 638 -10.62 -0.01 23.02
CA GLY A 638 -9.59 -0.87 23.66
C GLY A 638 -10.00 -2.33 23.82
N VAL A 639 -11.00 -2.81 23.08
CA VAL A 639 -11.57 -4.17 23.20
C VAL A 639 -10.72 -5.23 22.47
N ILE A 640 -9.85 -4.79 21.55
CA ILE A 640 -8.97 -5.65 20.74
C ILE A 640 -7.56 -5.07 20.70
N SER A 641 -6.55 -5.93 20.61
CA SER A 641 -5.15 -5.51 20.52
C SER A 641 -4.84 -4.87 19.17
N ASP A 642 -3.82 -4.00 19.11
CA ASP A 642 -3.27 -3.43 17.88
C ASP A 642 -2.96 -4.51 16.84
N VAL A 643 -2.35 -5.63 17.27
CA VAL A 643 -1.96 -6.73 16.39
C VAL A 643 -3.19 -7.40 15.76
N ASP A 644 -4.24 -7.64 16.55
CA ASP A 644 -5.49 -8.25 16.06
C ASP A 644 -6.29 -7.28 15.20
N TYR A 645 -6.28 -5.99 15.53
CA TYR A 645 -6.86 -4.92 14.73
C TYR A 645 -6.21 -4.88 13.35
N PHE A 646 -4.89 -4.66 13.25
CA PHE A 646 -4.20 -4.53 11.97
C PHE A 646 -4.29 -5.81 11.12
N LYS A 647 -4.23 -7.00 11.74
CA LYS A 647 -4.41 -8.29 11.05
C LYS A 647 -5.81 -8.43 10.45
N THR A 648 -6.85 -8.09 11.21
CA THR A 648 -8.24 -8.19 10.76
C THR A 648 -8.57 -7.11 9.72
N PHE A 649 -8.09 -5.90 9.94
CA PHE A 649 -8.22 -4.76 9.02
C PHE A 649 -7.59 -5.07 7.65
N LYS A 650 -6.38 -5.61 7.63
CA LYS A 650 -5.67 -6.01 6.40
C LYS A 650 -6.45 -7.06 5.60
N ASN A 651 -7.05 -8.04 6.28
CA ASN A 651 -7.88 -9.06 5.62
C ASN A 651 -9.16 -8.45 5.03
N LEU A 652 -9.89 -7.63 5.80
CA LEU A 652 -11.09 -6.93 5.32
C LEU A 652 -10.79 -6.00 4.14
N GLN A 653 -9.67 -5.27 4.17
CA GLN A 653 -9.25 -4.45 3.03
C GLN A 653 -8.94 -5.29 1.78
N LYS A 654 -8.26 -6.44 1.93
CA LYS A 654 -7.99 -7.36 0.82
C LYS A 654 -9.28 -7.90 0.19
N GLU A 655 -10.29 -8.23 1.00
CA GLU A 655 -11.60 -8.66 0.50
C GLU A 655 -12.36 -7.53 -0.21
N ILE A 656 -12.36 -6.32 0.35
CA ILE A 656 -12.95 -5.13 -0.30
C ILE A 656 -12.29 -4.87 -1.66
N TYR A 657 -10.95 -4.95 -1.74
CA TYR A 657 -10.21 -4.80 -3.00
C TYR A 657 -10.60 -5.85 -4.04
N LEU A 658 -10.72 -7.13 -3.65
CA LEU A 658 -11.16 -8.20 -4.54
C LEU A 658 -12.59 -8.00 -5.06
N ILE A 659 -13.50 -7.46 -4.24
CA ILE A 659 -14.86 -7.11 -4.67
C ILE A 659 -14.84 -5.89 -5.60
N ASP A 660 -14.08 -4.86 -5.30
CA ASP A 660 -13.97 -3.67 -6.16
C ASP A 660 -13.36 -4.02 -7.53
N LYS A 661 -12.39 -4.95 -7.59
CA LYS A 661 -11.88 -5.51 -8.87
C LYS A 661 -12.95 -6.28 -9.65
N LYS A 662 -13.81 -7.07 -8.99
CA LYS A 662 -14.95 -7.76 -9.64
C LYS A 662 -15.99 -6.76 -10.16
N ILE A 663 -16.29 -5.71 -9.40
CA ILE A 663 -17.20 -4.63 -9.81
C ILE A 663 -16.63 -3.91 -11.04
N GLN A 664 -15.34 -3.61 -11.06
CA GLN A 664 -14.68 -2.94 -12.18
C GLN A 664 -14.72 -3.78 -13.48
N SER A 665 -14.39 -5.07 -13.40
CA SER A 665 -14.52 -5.99 -14.54
C SER A 665 -15.96 -6.13 -15.05
N LEU A 666 -16.96 -6.09 -14.16
CA LEU A 666 -18.37 -6.05 -14.55
C LEU A 666 -18.76 -4.72 -15.22
N LYS A 667 -18.19 -3.58 -14.81
CA LYS A 667 -18.42 -2.27 -15.46
C LYS A 667 -17.84 -2.24 -16.86
N GLU A 668 -16.60 -2.69 -17.05
CA GLU A 668 -15.95 -2.82 -18.36
C GLU A 668 -16.79 -3.71 -19.28
N SER A 669 -17.15 -4.91 -18.80
CA SER A 669 -17.99 -5.84 -19.57
C SER A 669 -19.46 -5.39 -19.77
N LEU A 670 -19.89 -4.31 -19.10
CA LEU A 670 -21.14 -3.61 -19.39
C LEU A 670 -20.92 -2.48 -20.40
N ALA A 671 -19.79 -1.78 -20.34
CA ALA A 671 -19.37 -0.76 -21.31
C ALA A 671 -19.17 -1.37 -22.71
N ASP A 672 -18.50 -2.52 -22.83
CA ASP A 672 -18.37 -3.26 -24.10
C ASP A 672 -19.75 -3.58 -24.70
N ILE A 673 -20.69 -4.01 -23.86
CA ILE A 673 -22.07 -4.29 -24.24
C ILE A 673 -22.82 -3.00 -24.64
N GLU A 674 -22.43 -1.83 -24.13
CA GLU A 674 -22.95 -0.55 -24.58
C GLU A 674 -22.28 -0.04 -25.86
N GLU A 675 -21.00 -0.31 -26.08
CA GLU A 675 -20.29 0.01 -27.31
C GLU A 675 -20.80 -0.84 -28.48
N ILE A 676 -21.00 -2.15 -28.27
CA ILE A 676 -21.65 -3.04 -29.24
C ILE A 676 -23.07 -2.52 -29.57
N LYS A 677 -23.83 -2.03 -28.57
CA LYS A 677 -25.13 -1.35 -28.78
C LYS A 677 -25.02 0.01 -29.47
N GLN A 678 -23.84 0.63 -29.58
CA GLN A 678 -23.60 1.88 -30.31
C GLN A 678 -23.14 1.59 -31.75
N ASN A 679 -22.18 0.69 -31.93
CA ASN A 679 -21.65 0.27 -33.24
C ASN A 679 -22.74 -0.39 -34.10
N SER A 680 -23.65 -1.16 -33.48
CA SER A 680 -24.84 -1.67 -34.17
C SER A 680 -25.83 -0.59 -34.64
N ARG A 681 -25.73 0.67 -34.17
CA ARG A 681 -26.53 1.82 -34.67
C ARG A 681 -25.87 2.57 -35.81
N ASN A 682 -24.60 2.26 -36.11
CA ASN A 682 -23.85 2.93 -37.18
C ASN A 682 -23.90 2.16 -38.50
N PHE A 683 -24.06 0.83 -38.47
CA PHE A 683 -24.24 0.03 -39.70
C PHE A 683 -25.55 0.35 -40.44
N ASP A 684 -26.67 0.53 -39.73
CA ASP A 684 -27.97 0.88 -40.33
C ASP A 684 -27.99 2.23 -41.08
N LYS A 685 -26.95 3.07 -40.93
CA LYS A 685 -26.84 4.36 -41.63
C LYS A 685 -26.27 4.27 -43.05
N LYS A 686 -25.68 3.14 -43.45
CA LYS A 686 -24.98 3.00 -44.75
C LYS A 686 -25.84 2.49 -45.92
N ILE A 687 -27.13 2.21 -45.70
CA ILE A 687 -28.02 1.57 -46.70
C ILE A 687 -29.04 2.55 -47.33
N PHE A 688 -29.06 3.82 -46.90
CA PHE A 688 -29.88 4.86 -47.53
C PHE A 688 -29.01 6.07 -47.92
N TYR A 689 -28.47 5.98 -49.14
CA TYR A 689 -28.02 7.09 -49.98
C TYR A 689 -28.69 6.93 -51.35
#